data_AF-A0A821A2N0-F1
#
_entry.id   AF-A0A821A2N0-F1
#
_cell.length_a   1.000
_cell.length_b   1.000
_cell.length_c   1.000
_cell.angle_alpha   90.00
_cell.angle_beta   90.00
_cell.angle_gamma   90.00
#
_symmetry.space_group_name_H-M   'P 1'
#
loop_
_entity.id
_entity.type
_entity.pdbx_description
1 polymer ?
#
loop_
_entity_poly.entity_id
_entity_poly.type
_entity_poly.pdbx_seq_one_letter_code
_entity_poly.pdbx_strand_id
1 'polypeptide(L)'
;IPEVERCWRENCEYPNVDDIATSTEKDTINKLLKSWRSNLKLRLFLESVQSLICSVPITQFDVNVSCTPQHFVLESLKDHYRIHMKTTGEPINPVLLQSAEQKFYQLNTDPFNKPNQSIRKTNLQNAFPQGIFPSIKNPNNPPNEITDYFSKQLSESWKKLLSHNEYEKENPSIEEIIQLLNLFRDESEKLYNEFSKSIKLSNEQLFETGLLFRITPTVLVPLLLEKSSAFELTKNQCTLLGGIIVNWTLEQQMERILHFAIHDKREDFKNEISHIPHSNWKPSEHITWLVLELEMNITIREIQIKVANHMIQPNIIGDTSTARNIVMQMNMGEGKTSVILPMLAVYLSSSNLSLARIIVLKSLFPTNYQSLRYKLGGLLNRRIFPFACRRDMNFKDQQINQIFERFKHGLSKCDIILTSPEDILSFDLLTIDKCRRNEFDTGRSMLTVQRWLKNYARDVLDESDEILHVKYQLIYTVGGQQQVDAGEERWKTIQSILNLVKKHAEDVSRMFQEKACYKSPERKSGFPQFRLQAHEPFPLLCQKIASDWIDSRNYRYADKAIIRSFILETYSSIENLVDKFPPLDIQLFLIVRGLLSSEVLLVAFKKRYRVNYGVNPNLSFNRLMAVPFRAKDVVADRTEFGHPDVALVLTHLSYYYSGLSDLQLSQCFNRLNDEETDPRPIYDQWILYEGEDDLPTCIEQWNGVNLKDFEQRSRYLFPTFRYNMLVINYFLNHFVFPREAKQFPFKLVSSAWDLSSSLRSKIITGFSGTNDTQLLLPVHIRQYDLPELQKTDAIVVNNLLQPENENYQ
;
A
#
# COMPACT_ATOMS: atom_id res chain seq x y z
N ILE A 1 -46.30 26.54 36.66
CA ILE A 1 -44.97 27.15 36.35
C ILE A 1 -44.40 27.91 37.55
N PRO A 2 -45.09 28.89 38.18
CA PRO A 2 -44.52 29.67 39.29
C PRO A 2 -44.16 28.83 40.52
N GLU A 3 -44.97 27.80 40.81
CA GLU A 3 -44.73 26.88 41.92
C GLU A 3 -43.49 25.98 41.69
N VAL A 4 -43.29 25.51 40.45
CA VAL A 4 -42.10 24.73 40.06
C VAL A 4 -40.84 25.62 40.10
N GLU A 5 -40.94 26.88 39.64
CA GLU A 5 -39.86 27.87 39.75
C GLU A 5 -39.51 28.18 41.21
N ARG A 6 -40.50 28.27 42.10
CA ARG A 6 -40.27 28.43 43.54
C ARG A 6 -39.53 27.22 44.11
N CYS A 7 -39.99 26.00 43.80
CA CYS A 7 -39.36 24.78 44.26
C CYS A 7 -37.91 24.63 43.76
N TRP A 8 -37.66 25.12 42.55
CA TRP A 8 -36.34 25.22 41.97
C TRP A 8 -35.43 26.21 42.73
N ARG A 9 -35.91 27.43 43.01
CA ARG A 9 -35.15 28.44 43.77
C ARG A 9 -34.89 28.03 45.22
N GLU A 10 -35.89 27.42 45.87
CA GLU A 10 -35.84 27.02 47.28
C GLU A 10 -35.25 25.61 47.48
N ASN A 11 -34.91 24.91 46.39
CA ASN A 11 -34.38 23.55 46.39
C ASN A 11 -35.25 22.53 47.16
N CYS A 12 -36.58 22.63 47.02
CA CYS A 12 -37.56 21.76 47.68
C CYS A 12 -38.33 20.91 46.66
N GLU A 13 -38.99 19.83 47.13
CA GLU A 13 -39.78 18.97 46.22
C GLU A 13 -41.04 19.69 45.74
N TYR A 14 -41.45 19.41 44.51
CA TYR A 14 -42.67 19.95 43.92
C TYR A 14 -43.89 19.37 44.66
N PRO A 15 -44.62 20.19 45.44
CA PRO A 15 -45.69 19.70 46.29
C PRO A 15 -47.01 19.54 45.52
N ASN A 16 -47.19 20.24 44.39
CA ASN A 16 -48.43 20.28 43.59
C ASN A 16 -49.62 20.77 44.43
N VAL A 17 -49.45 21.92 45.10
CA VAL A 17 -50.40 22.43 46.11
C VAL A 17 -51.73 22.85 45.48
N ASP A 18 -51.72 23.24 44.20
CA ASP A 18 -52.92 23.68 43.48
C ASP A 18 -53.63 22.55 42.71
N ASP A 19 -53.19 21.28 42.84
CA ASP A 19 -53.72 20.09 42.15
C ASP A 19 -53.81 20.22 40.61
N ILE A 20 -52.95 21.04 40.01
CA ILE A 20 -52.96 21.35 38.57
C ILE A 20 -52.34 20.19 37.76
N ALA A 21 -51.42 19.42 38.34
CA ALA A 21 -50.74 18.31 37.67
C ALA A 21 -51.22 16.93 38.17
N THR A 22 -51.27 15.93 37.28
CA THR A 22 -51.56 14.53 37.63
C THR A 22 -50.45 13.94 38.51
N SER A 23 -50.73 12.86 39.27
CA SER A 23 -49.71 12.22 40.14
C SER A 23 -48.48 11.77 39.34
N THR A 24 -48.68 11.30 38.11
CA THR A 24 -47.63 10.94 37.15
C THR A 24 -46.77 12.14 36.73
N GLU A 25 -47.37 13.31 36.55
CA GLU A 25 -46.64 14.54 36.21
C GLU A 25 -45.86 15.08 37.41
N LYS A 26 -46.45 15.05 38.61
CA LYS A 26 -45.75 15.38 39.87
C LYS A 26 -44.52 14.51 40.07
N ASP A 27 -44.63 13.19 39.88
CA ASP A 27 -43.50 12.27 39.98
C ASP A 27 -42.43 12.52 38.92
N THR A 28 -42.84 12.88 37.71
CA THR A 28 -41.92 13.21 36.61
C THR A 28 -41.17 14.52 36.90
N ILE A 29 -41.86 15.55 37.37
CA ILE A 29 -41.28 16.83 37.79
C ILE A 29 -40.29 16.61 38.95
N ASN A 30 -40.67 15.82 39.95
CA ASN A 30 -39.79 15.51 41.08
C ASN A 30 -38.58 14.65 40.68
N LYS A 31 -38.74 13.72 39.73
CA LYS A 31 -37.60 12.98 39.13
C LYS A 31 -36.64 13.91 38.39
N LEU A 32 -37.16 14.87 37.63
CA LEU A 32 -36.36 15.87 36.93
C LEU A 32 -35.63 16.78 37.93
N LEU A 33 -36.31 17.28 38.97
CA LEU A 33 -35.70 18.07 40.05
C LEU A 33 -34.63 17.27 40.80
N LYS A 34 -34.82 15.96 40.99
CA LYS A 34 -33.81 15.08 41.61
C LYS A 34 -32.60 14.87 40.71
N SER A 35 -32.80 14.62 39.41
CA SER A 35 -31.71 14.53 38.44
C SER A 35 -30.93 15.84 38.35
N TRP A 36 -31.64 16.97 38.40
CA TRP A 36 -31.07 18.31 38.47
C TRP A 36 -30.17 18.49 39.69
N ARG A 37 -30.66 18.18 40.91
CA ARG A 37 -29.86 18.24 42.14
C ARG A 37 -28.58 17.41 42.04
N SER A 38 -28.66 16.21 41.46
CA SER A 38 -27.50 15.34 41.25
C SER A 38 -26.49 15.95 40.28
N ASN A 39 -26.95 16.52 39.16
CA ASN A 39 -26.10 17.18 38.17
C ASN A 39 -25.45 18.46 38.73
N LEU A 40 -26.20 19.26 39.49
CA LEU A 40 -25.66 20.46 40.15
C LEU A 40 -24.57 20.09 41.16
N LYS A 41 -24.79 19.06 41.99
CA LYS A 41 -23.75 18.54 42.91
C LYS A 41 -22.52 18.04 42.16
N LEU A 42 -22.70 17.29 41.08
CA LEU A 42 -21.60 16.82 40.23
C LEU A 42 -20.82 17.99 39.62
N ARG A 43 -21.52 19.02 39.14
CA ARG A 43 -20.90 20.21 38.56
C ARG A 43 -20.08 20.99 39.59
N LEU A 44 -20.64 21.25 40.77
CA LEU A 44 -19.94 21.92 41.87
C LEU A 44 -18.70 21.11 42.30
N PHE A 45 -18.81 19.78 42.35
CA PHE A 45 -17.69 18.90 42.59
C PHE A 45 -16.61 19.01 41.50
N LEU A 46 -16.97 18.96 40.22
CA LEU A 46 -16.04 19.12 39.11
C LEU A 46 -15.38 20.51 39.09
N GLU A 47 -16.11 21.56 39.48
CA GLU A 47 -15.55 22.91 39.64
C GLU A 47 -14.54 22.97 40.81
N SER A 48 -14.81 22.29 41.92
CA SER A 48 -13.85 22.18 43.03
C SER A 48 -12.59 21.41 42.64
N VAL A 49 -12.74 20.31 41.89
CA VAL A 49 -11.62 19.50 41.37
C VAL A 49 -10.81 20.30 40.36
N GLN A 50 -11.47 21.05 39.46
CA GLN A 50 -10.78 21.91 38.50
C GLN A 50 -9.97 23.00 39.20
N SER A 51 -10.53 23.62 40.24
CA SER A 51 -9.84 24.62 41.05
C SER A 51 -8.58 24.03 41.70
N LEU A 52 -8.67 22.79 42.20
CA LEU A 52 -7.54 22.04 42.75
C LEU A 52 -6.50 21.72 41.69
N ILE A 53 -6.90 21.17 40.53
CA ILE A 53 -5.99 20.85 39.42
C ILE A 53 -5.27 22.10 38.92
N CYS A 54 -5.93 23.26 38.87
CA CYS A 54 -5.30 24.52 38.49
C CYS A 54 -4.36 25.09 39.57
N SER A 55 -4.42 24.58 40.80
CA SER A 55 -3.56 25.01 41.92
C SER A 55 -2.33 24.11 42.15
N VAL A 56 -2.27 22.94 41.50
CA VAL A 56 -1.12 22.03 41.60
C VAL A 56 -0.12 22.37 40.50
N PRO A 57 1.13 22.76 40.83
CA PRO A 57 2.18 22.93 39.83
C PRO A 57 2.48 21.58 39.17
N ILE A 58 2.42 21.55 37.84
CA ILE A 58 2.65 20.32 37.07
C ILE A 58 4.15 20.03 37.05
N THR A 59 4.60 19.02 37.80
CA THR A 59 5.94 18.46 37.62
C THR A 59 6.02 17.78 36.25
N GLN A 60 6.86 18.31 35.35
CA GLN A 60 7.20 17.67 34.09
C GLN A 60 7.91 16.35 34.37
N PHE A 61 7.38 15.24 33.84
CA PHE A 61 8.11 13.97 33.78
C PHE A 61 8.98 13.97 32.52
N ASP A 62 10.27 13.69 32.69
CA ASP A 62 11.16 13.41 31.57
C ASP A 62 10.71 12.13 30.86
N VAL A 63 10.27 12.27 29.61
CA VAL A 63 9.83 11.15 28.78
C VAL A 63 11.06 10.47 28.17
N ASN A 64 11.30 9.20 28.53
CA ASN A 64 12.39 8.36 28.02
C ASN A 64 12.29 7.96 26.51
N VAL A 65 11.46 8.66 25.73
CA VAL A 65 11.30 8.44 24.28
C VAL A 65 11.12 9.81 23.60
N SER A 66 12.06 10.20 22.74
CA SER A 66 11.95 11.43 21.95
C SER A 66 10.98 11.27 20.78
N CYS A 67 9.69 11.19 21.06
CA CYS A 67 8.71 11.70 20.11
C CYS A 67 8.62 13.19 20.40
N THR A 68 9.00 14.08 19.47
CA THR A 68 8.62 15.49 19.59
C THR A 68 7.10 15.54 19.70
N PRO A 69 6.52 15.78 20.89
CA PRO A 69 5.10 16.00 20.97
C PRO A 69 4.86 17.25 20.13
N GLN A 70 3.86 17.25 19.25
CA GLN A 70 3.37 18.53 18.73
C GLN A 70 3.09 19.39 19.96
N HIS A 71 3.69 20.59 20.04
CA HIS A 71 3.60 21.50 21.17
C HIS A 71 2.16 22.03 21.32
N PHE A 72 1.23 21.15 21.66
CA PHE A 72 0.03 21.47 22.41
C PHE A 72 0.43 21.50 23.88
N VAL A 73 0.90 22.66 24.33
CA VAL A 73 0.95 22.90 25.77
C VAL A 73 -0.51 23.13 26.20
N LEU A 74 -1.11 22.12 26.83
CA LEU A 74 -2.44 22.17 27.46
C LEU A 74 -2.60 23.35 28.45
N GLU A 75 -1.51 24.01 28.84
CA GLU A 75 -1.50 25.21 29.67
C GLU A 75 -2.01 26.46 28.92
N SER A 76 -1.78 26.60 27.61
CA SER A 76 -2.30 27.76 26.85
C SER A 76 -3.83 27.76 26.70
N LEU A 77 -4.48 26.61 26.93
CA LEU A 77 -5.94 26.44 26.94
C LEU A 77 -6.59 26.86 28.26
N LYS A 78 -5.83 27.01 29.35
CA LYS A 78 -6.41 27.48 30.64
C LYS A 78 -6.37 28.99 30.77
N ASP A 79 -5.36 29.64 30.20
CA ASP A 79 -5.20 31.10 30.29
C ASP A 79 -5.99 31.85 29.20
N HIS A 80 -6.18 31.27 28.01
CA HIS A 80 -7.01 31.88 26.94
C HIS A 80 -8.52 31.93 27.24
N TYR A 81 -9.03 31.15 28.22
CA TYR A 81 -10.46 30.90 28.40
C TYR A 81 -11.04 31.32 29.76
N ARG A 82 -10.37 32.20 30.51
CA ARG A 82 -10.92 32.83 31.72
C ARG A 82 -11.34 34.27 31.46
N ILE A 83 -12.41 34.46 30.69
CA ILE A 83 -12.99 35.79 30.47
C ILE A 83 -14.23 35.99 31.34
N HIS A 84 -14.20 37.03 32.16
CA HIS A 84 -15.31 37.48 32.99
C HIS A 84 -16.40 38.12 32.12
N MET A 85 -17.60 37.54 32.12
CA MET A 85 -18.74 38.08 31.37
C MET A 85 -19.43 39.22 32.13
N LYS A 86 -19.68 40.34 31.46
CA LYS A 86 -20.69 41.34 31.85
C LYS A 86 -21.97 41.11 31.06
N THR A 87 -23.07 40.92 31.77
CA THR A 87 -24.41 40.68 31.22
C THR A 87 -25.14 42.01 31.00
N THR A 88 -25.29 42.43 29.75
CA THR A 88 -26.35 43.37 29.32
C THR A 88 -26.96 42.87 28.00
N GLY A 89 -28.29 42.83 27.97
CA GLY A 89 -29.09 42.25 26.88
C GLY A 89 -29.16 43.16 25.65
N GLU A 90 -28.58 42.69 24.56
CA GLU A 90 -28.74 43.23 23.20
C GLU A 90 -28.77 42.04 22.22
N PRO A 91 -29.40 42.18 21.02
CA PRO A 91 -29.30 41.19 19.94
C PRO A 91 -27.83 40.99 19.52
N ILE A 92 -27.54 39.86 18.86
CA ILE A 92 -26.20 39.54 18.38
C ILE A 92 -25.60 40.76 17.67
N ASN A 93 -24.42 41.19 18.09
CA ASN A 93 -23.76 42.36 17.52
C ASN A 93 -23.65 42.22 15.98
N PRO A 94 -24.32 43.10 15.20
CA PRO A 94 -24.43 42.94 13.75
C PRO A 94 -23.09 43.09 13.04
N VAL A 95 -22.16 43.88 13.60
CA VAL A 95 -20.82 44.07 13.04
C VAL A 95 -19.98 42.79 13.20
N LEU A 96 -20.03 42.16 14.37
CA LEU A 96 -19.33 40.90 14.62
C LEU A 96 -19.94 39.75 13.80
N LEU A 97 -21.26 39.73 13.64
CA LEU A 97 -21.93 38.76 12.78
C LEU A 97 -21.53 38.93 11.32
N GLN A 98 -21.46 40.17 10.81
CA GLN A 98 -21.01 40.46 9.45
C GLN A 98 -19.54 40.06 9.23
N SER A 99 -18.67 40.29 10.21
CA SER A 99 -17.28 39.83 10.17
C SER A 99 -17.20 38.29 10.09
N ALA A 100 -17.97 37.58 10.92
CA ALA A 100 -18.05 36.12 10.86
C ALA A 100 -18.64 35.60 9.54
N GLU A 101 -19.64 36.29 8.98
CA GLU A 101 -20.22 35.98 7.67
C GLU A 101 -19.20 36.12 6.55
N GLN A 102 -18.41 37.19 6.56
CA GLN A 102 -17.30 37.36 5.64
C GLN A 102 -16.35 36.17 5.77
N LYS A 103 -15.83 35.90 6.98
CA LYS A 103 -14.87 34.81 7.23
C LYS A 103 -15.38 33.43 6.80
N PHE A 104 -16.64 33.10 7.08
CA PHE A 104 -17.18 31.76 6.87
C PHE A 104 -17.73 31.50 5.46
N TYR A 105 -18.32 32.52 4.82
CA TYR A 105 -19.01 32.37 3.52
C TYR A 105 -18.24 32.92 2.32
N GLN A 106 -17.15 33.67 2.51
CA GLN A 106 -16.35 34.21 1.41
C GLN A 106 -15.02 33.47 1.24
N LEU A 107 -14.42 33.64 0.06
CA LEU A 107 -13.04 33.23 -0.21
C LEU A 107 -12.09 34.32 0.31
N ASN A 108 -10.93 33.93 0.85
CA ASN A 108 -9.85 34.84 1.27
C ASN A 108 -10.33 36.01 2.14
N THR A 109 -10.53 35.76 3.42
CA THR A 109 -11.20 36.73 4.29
C THR A 109 -10.26 37.60 5.10
N ASP A 110 -8.96 37.32 5.09
CA ASP A 110 -7.96 38.17 5.73
C ASP A 110 -6.75 38.50 4.85
N PRO A 111 -6.27 39.76 4.88
CA PRO A 111 -5.35 40.32 3.93
C PRO A 111 -3.92 39.98 4.34
N PHE A 112 -3.45 38.78 4.02
CA PHE A 112 -2.05 38.73 3.62
C PHE A 112 -1.96 39.57 2.33
N ASN A 113 -1.46 40.80 2.45
CA ASN A 113 -1.08 41.59 1.28
C ASN A 113 -0.21 40.68 0.43
N LYS A 114 -0.66 40.36 -0.79
CA LYS A 114 0.20 39.67 -1.74
C LYS A 114 1.51 40.47 -1.79
N PRO A 115 2.67 39.82 -1.66
CA PRO A 115 3.96 40.51 -1.69
C PRO A 115 4.01 41.44 -2.91
N ASN A 116 4.17 42.73 -2.63
CA ASN A 116 3.99 43.82 -3.60
C ASN A 116 5.08 43.85 -4.67
N GLN A 117 6.15 43.06 -4.51
CA GLN A 117 7.23 42.94 -5.47
C GLN A 117 7.60 41.47 -5.66
N SER A 118 7.51 41.05 -6.92
CA SER A 118 7.85 39.71 -7.37
C SER A 118 9.12 39.82 -8.21
N ILE A 119 10.28 39.51 -7.64
CA ILE A 119 11.52 39.48 -8.43
C ILE A 119 11.52 38.16 -9.21
N ARG A 120 11.48 38.24 -10.54
CA ARG A 120 11.54 37.05 -11.39
C ARG A 120 12.90 36.40 -11.20
N LYS A 121 12.95 35.17 -10.67
CA LYS A 121 14.16 34.36 -10.77
C LYS A 121 14.42 34.07 -12.24
N THR A 122 15.58 34.49 -12.74
CA THR A 122 16.09 33.99 -14.01
C THR A 122 16.51 32.54 -13.79
N ASN A 123 15.59 31.61 -14.04
CA ASN A 123 15.94 30.20 -14.13
C ASN A 123 17.01 30.09 -15.23
N LEU A 124 18.20 29.61 -14.86
CA LEU A 124 19.20 29.15 -15.83
C LEU A 124 18.48 28.20 -16.78
N GLN A 125 18.46 28.54 -18.07
CA GLN A 125 17.81 27.72 -19.09
C GLN A 125 18.55 26.39 -19.21
N ASN A 126 18.20 25.42 -18.37
CA ASN A 126 18.70 24.06 -18.52
C ASN A 126 17.99 23.47 -19.74
N ALA A 127 18.77 23.29 -20.82
CA ALA A 127 18.32 22.57 -22.00
C ALA A 127 17.79 21.19 -21.59
N PHE A 128 16.75 20.70 -22.27
CA PHE A 128 16.21 19.37 -21.99
C PHE A 128 17.34 18.33 -22.05
N PRO A 129 17.54 17.52 -21.00
CA PRO A 129 18.66 16.60 -20.91
C PRO A 129 18.46 15.42 -21.87
N GLN A 130 18.81 15.61 -23.14
CA GLN A 130 18.65 14.59 -24.20
C GLN A 130 19.42 13.30 -23.91
N GLY A 131 20.48 13.37 -23.09
CA GLY A 131 21.31 12.22 -22.71
C GLY A 131 20.67 11.23 -21.72
N ILE A 132 19.50 11.54 -21.14
CA ILE A 132 18.79 10.61 -20.24
C ILE A 132 18.24 9.41 -21.00
N PHE A 133 17.77 9.63 -22.23
CA PHE A 133 17.38 8.53 -23.09
C PHE A 133 18.65 8.03 -23.76
N PRO A 134 19.03 6.74 -23.58
CA PRO A 134 20.13 6.18 -24.35
C PRO A 134 19.84 6.45 -25.82
N SER A 135 20.83 6.93 -26.55
CA SER A 135 20.76 7.09 -28.00
C SER A 135 20.67 5.70 -28.62
N ILE A 136 19.48 5.09 -28.58
CA ILE A 136 19.14 3.86 -29.31
C ILE A 136 18.91 4.28 -30.78
N LYS A 137 19.92 4.89 -31.39
CA LYS A 137 20.09 4.94 -32.84
C LYS A 137 20.92 3.73 -33.24
N ASN A 138 20.49 2.53 -32.85
CA ASN A 138 20.99 1.33 -33.46
C ASN A 138 20.05 1.04 -34.65
N PRO A 139 20.50 1.16 -35.91
CA PRO A 139 19.62 1.02 -37.09
C PRO A 139 18.94 -0.36 -37.19
N ASN A 140 19.36 -1.34 -36.38
CA ASN A 140 18.79 -2.68 -36.29
C ASN A 140 17.77 -2.87 -35.16
N ASN A 141 17.53 -1.85 -34.30
CA ASN A 141 16.59 -1.93 -33.19
C ASN A 141 15.95 -0.55 -33.01
N PRO A 142 14.79 -0.25 -33.64
CA PRO A 142 14.13 1.04 -33.48
C PRO A 142 13.87 1.31 -31.99
N PRO A 143 13.83 2.59 -31.54
CA PRO A 143 13.33 2.88 -30.20
C PRO A 143 11.97 2.21 -30.08
N ASN A 144 11.83 1.32 -29.08
CA ASN A 144 10.55 0.70 -28.79
C ASN A 144 9.53 1.83 -28.64
N GLU A 145 8.33 1.70 -29.21
CA GLU A 145 7.26 2.70 -29.14
C GLU A 145 7.02 3.24 -27.72
N ILE A 146 7.32 2.40 -26.71
CA ILE A 146 7.33 2.71 -25.27
C ILE A 146 8.38 3.78 -24.90
N THR A 147 9.60 3.69 -25.40
CA THR A 147 10.67 4.67 -25.14
C THR A 147 10.29 6.04 -25.71
N ASP A 148 9.74 6.05 -26.93
CA ASP A 148 9.28 7.28 -27.58
C ASP A 148 8.10 7.90 -26.82
N TYR A 149 7.18 7.06 -26.30
CA TYR A 149 6.06 7.49 -25.45
C TYR A 149 6.54 8.23 -24.21
N PHE A 150 7.41 7.63 -23.39
CA PHE A 150 7.91 8.25 -22.16
C PHE A 150 8.83 9.45 -22.44
N SER A 151 9.62 9.42 -23.52
CA SER A 151 10.44 10.56 -23.95
C SER A 151 9.59 11.79 -24.28
N LYS A 152 8.48 11.59 -25.00
CA LYS A 152 7.53 12.67 -25.30
C LYS A 152 6.90 13.23 -24.03
N GLN A 153 6.44 12.38 -23.12
CA GLN A 153 5.85 12.82 -21.85
C GLN A 153 6.82 13.63 -21.00
N LEU A 154 8.07 13.16 -20.81
CA LEU A 154 9.07 13.89 -20.05
C LEU A 154 9.43 15.23 -20.71
N SER A 155 9.48 15.28 -22.04
CA SER A 155 9.67 16.53 -22.79
C SER A 155 8.54 17.54 -22.55
N GLU A 156 7.29 17.08 -22.56
CA GLU A 156 6.11 17.91 -22.23
C GLU A 156 6.14 18.38 -20.77
N SER A 157 6.51 17.50 -19.84
CA SER A 157 6.72 17.83 -18.42
C SER A 157 7.79 18.92 -18.24
N TRP A 158 8.92 18.80 -18.93
CA TRP A 158 10.03 19.75 -18.87
C TRP A 158 9.64 21.12 -19.45
N LYS A 159 8.90 21.14 -20.57
CA LYS A 159 8.36 22.39 -21.13
C LYS A 159 7.46 23.11 -20.13
N LYS A 160 6.64 22.37 -19.40
CA LYS A 160 5.77 22.94 -18.35
C LYS A 160 6.56 23.47 -17.17
N LEU A 161 7.61 22.76 -16.73
CA LEU A 161 8.52 23.25 -15.70
C LEU A 161 9.14 24.61 -16.09
N LEU A 162 9.66 24.70 -17.32
CA LEU A 162 10.26 25.94 -17.84
C LEU A 162 9.27 27.09 -18.04
N SER A 163 7.98 26.78 -18.29
CA SER A 163 6.93 27.79 -18.41
C SER A 163 6.54 28.43 -17.08
N HIS A 164 6.95 27.85 -15.95
CA HIS A 164 6.66 28.38 -14.63
C HIS A 164 7.69 29.46 -14.26
N ASN A 165 7.22 30.70 -14.11
CA ASN A 165 8.05 31.78 -13.57
C ASN A 165 8.11 31.64 -12.05
N GLU A 166 9.28 31.40 -11.49
CA GLU A 166 9.52 31.56 -10.06
C GLU A 166 9.67 33.03 -9.72
N TYR A 167 8.95 33.47 -8.69
CA TYR A 167 8.99 34.83 -8.18
C TYR A 167 9.46 34.80 -6.73
N GLU A 168 10.52 35.54 -6.41
CA GLU A 168 10.86 35.84 -5.02
C GLU A 168 9.91 36.89 -4.48
N LYS A 169 9.31 36.57 -3.34
CA LYS A 169 8.36 37.38 -2.61
C LYS A 169 9.09 38.03 -1.43
N GLU A 170 8.89 39.33 -1.21
CA GLU A 170 9.28 39.95 0.06
C GLU A 170 8.39 39.40 1.18
N ASN A 171 9.01 38.78 2.19
CA ASN A 171 8.28 38.24 3.34
C ASN A 171 8.06 39.36 4.37
N PRO A 172 6.90 39.40 5.06
CA PRO A 172 6.67 40.35 6.15
C PRO A 172 7.67 40.13 7.28
N SER A 173 7.92 41.21 8.02
CA SER A 173 8.76 41.21 9.21
C SER A 173 8.13 40.42 10.36
N ILE A 174 8.95 39.95 11.30
CA ILE A 174 8.47 39.23 12.50
C ILE A 174 7.51 40.12 13.31
N GLU A 175 7.76 41.43 13.37
CA GLU A 175 6.89 42.38 14.07
C GLU A 175 5.50 42.48 13.44
N GLU A 176 5.40 42.53 12.11
CA GLU A 176 4.12 42.50 11.39
C GLU A 176 3.35 41.20 11.65
N ILE A 177 4.05 40.05 11.71
CA ILE A 177 3.42 38.76 12.00
C ILE A 177 2.87 38.73 13.44
N ILE A 178 3.61 39.27 14.42
CA ILE A 178 3.13 39.39 15.81
C ILE A 178 1.90 40.30 15.90
N GLN A 179 1.91 41.43 15.19
CA GLN A 179 0.76 42.35 15.16
C GLN A 179 -0.49 41.67 14.59
N LEU A 180 -0.36 40.93 13.49
CA LEU A 180 -1.46 40.17 12.90
C LEU A 180 -1.96 39.06 13.83
N LEU A 181 -1.07 38.33 14.49
CA LEU A 181 -1.47 37.30 15.47
C LEU A 181 -2.29 37.91 16.62
N ASN A 182 -1.87 39.06 17.16
CA ASN A 182 -2.62 39.73 18.21
C ASN A 182 -3.99 40.24 17.72
N LEU A 183 -4.06 40.75 16.48
CA LEU A 183 -5.33 41.14 15.87
C LEU A 183 -6.29 39.95 15.78
N PHE A 184 -5.83 38.80 15.28
CA PHE A 184 -6.67 37.61 15.18
C PHE A 184 -7.12 37.11 16.56
N ARG A 185 -6.25 37.12 17.57
CA ARG A 185 -6.62 36.75 18.94
C ARG A 185 -7.71 37.67 19.51
N ASP A 186 -7.57 38.98 19.35
CA ASP A 186 -8.58 39.96 19.78
C ASP A 186 -9.93 39.75 19.08
N GLU A 187 -9.92 39.42 17.79
CA GLU A 187 -11.13 39.11 17.04
C GLU A 187 -11.78 37.81 17.49
N SER A 188 -10.99 36.75 17.71
CA SER A 188 -11.48 35.47 18.21
C SER A 188 -12.12 35.63 19.59
N GLU A 189 -11.50 36.41 20.47
CA GLU A 189 -12.05 36.71 21.79
C GLU A 189 -13.41 37.42 21.68
N LYS A 190 -13.51 38.46 20.85
CA LYS A 190 -14.77 39.20 20.64
C LYS A 190 -15.87 38.29 20.07
N LEU A 191 -15.56 37.52 19.04
CA LEU A 191 -16.51 36.60 18.40
C LEU A 191 -16.96 35.50 19.37
N TYR A 192 -16.04 34.92 20.14
CA TYR A 192 -16.34 33.86 21.10
C TYR A 192 -17.17 34.37 22.29
N ASN A 193 -16.88 35.56 22.80
CA ASN A 193 -17.67 36.19 23.85
C ASN A 193 -19.10 36.46 23.39
N GLU A 194 -19.27 36.97 22.17
CA GLU A 194 -20.58 37.24 21.57
C GLU A 194 -21.36 35.94 21.32
N PHE A 195 -20.70 34.91 20.77
CA PHE A 195 -21.29 33.59 20.58
C PHE A 195 -21.73 32.96 21.91
N SER A 196 -20.86 33.02 22.93
CA SER A 196 -21.14 32.48 24.25
C SER A 196 -22.28 33.23 24.94
N LYS A 197 -22.34 34.56 24.79
CA LYS A 197 -23.45 35.40 25.26
C LYS A 197 -24.76 35.00 24.57
N SER A 198 -24.74 34.82 23.24
CA SER A 198 -25.91 34.39 22.47
C SER A 198 -26.46 33.04 22.94
N ILE A 199 -25.59 32.05 23.15
CA ILE A 199 -26.00 30.73 23.65
C ILE A 199 -26.58 30.82 25.06
N LYS A 200 -25.97 31.60 25.96
CA LYS A 200 -26.46 31.80 27.33
C LYS A 200 -27.82 32.48 27.37
N LEU A 201 -28.00 33.56 26.62
CA LEU A 201 -29.29 34.26 26.54
C LEU A 201 -30.41 33.36 26.01
N SER A 202 -30.10 32.55 25.00
CA SER A 202 -31.08 31.64 24.40
C SER A 202 -31.45 30.46 25.33
N ASN A 203 -30.65 30.19 26.37
CA ASN A 203 -30.75 28.99 27.20
C ASN A 203 -30.53 29.30 28.69
N GLU A 204 -30.93 30.48 29.16
CA GLU A 204 -30.61 31.01 30.49
C GLU A 204 -30.97 30.01 31.60
N GLN A 205 -32.20 29.47 31.55
CA GLN A 205 -32.68 28.46 32.49
C GLN A 205 -31.84 27.17 32.49
N LEU A 206 -31.29 26.75 31.35
CA LEU A 206 -30.45 25.54 31.25
C LEU A 206 -29.04 25.78 31.83
N PHE A 207 -28.54 27.01 31.75
CA PHE A 207 -27.27 27.40 32.40
C PHE A 207 -27.41 27.54 33.91
N GLU A 208 -28.49 28.19 34.37
CA GLU A 208 -28.80 28.36 35.79
C GLU A 208 -29.08 27.01 36.46
N THR A 209 -29.70 26.07 35.75
CA THR A 209 -29.90 24.70 36.22
C THR A 209 -28.65 23.82 36.08
N GLY A 210 -27.61 24.26 35.37
CA GLY A 210 -26.42 23.46 35.10
C GLY A 210 -26.67 22.18 34.30
N LEU A 211 -27.77 22.16 33.54
CA LEU A 211 -28.12 21.07 32.63
C LEU A 211 -27.47 21.22 31.25
N LEU A 212 -27.04 22.44 30.89
CA LEU A 212 -26.26 22.64 29.66
C LEU A 212 -24.77 22.33 29.86
N PHE A 213 -24.15 21.77 28.82
CA PHE A 213 -22.70 21.52 28.78
C PHE A 213 -21.91 22.83 28.93
N ARG A 214 -20.67 22.73 29.42
CA ARG A 214 -19.73 23.86 29.35
C ARG A 214 -19.57 24.28 27.88
N ILE A 215 -19.61 25.58 27.64
CA ILE A 215 -19.30 26.17 26.34
C ILE A 215 -17.80 25.97 26.13
N THR A 216 -17.40 24.87 25.51
CA THR A 216 -16.00 24.60 25.14
C THR A 216 -15.93 24.25 23.65
N PRO A 217 -14.84 24.61 22.96
CA PRO A 217 -14.68 24.30 21.54
C PRO A 217 -14.92 22.82 21.21
N THR A 218 -14.45 21.92 22.07
CA THR A 218 -14.60 20.45 21.94
C THR A 218 -16.04 19.95 21.94
N VAL A 219 -16.96 20.69 22.57
CA VAL A 219 -18.39 20.35 22.60
C VAL A 219 -19.13 21.05 21.46
N LEU A 220 -18.70 22.26 21.11
CA LEU A 220 -19.40 23.13 20.17
C LEU A 220 -19.11 22.81 18.70
N VAL A 221 -17.84 22.56 18.35
CA VAL A 221 -17.43 22.27 16.97
C VAL A 221 -18.17 21.06 16.38
N PRO A 222 -18.35 19.93 17.10
CA PRO A 222 -19.15 18.82 16.60
C PRO A 222 -20.62 19.14 16.27
N LEU A 223 -21.21 20.17 16.89
CA LEU A 223 -22.59 20.60 16.60
C LEU A 223 -22.74 21.22 15.20
N LEU A 224 -21.64 21.66 14.57
CA LEU A 224 -21.66 22.07 13.16
C LEU A 224 -21.68 20.89 12.19
N LEU A 225 -21.22 19.72 12.65
CA LEU A 225 -21.06 18.53 11.80
C LEU A 225 -22.31 17.65 11.82
N GLU A 226 -22.92 17.47 12.99
CA GLU A 226 -24.10 16.61 13.18
C GLU A 226 -25.18 17.34 13.98
N LYS A 227 -26.43 17.21 13.53
CA LYS A 227 -27.59 17.71 14.28
C LYS A 227 -27.75 16.87 15.55
N SER A 228 -27.57 17.50 16.71
CA SER A 228 -27.83 16.88 18.01
C SER A 228 -29.32 16.96 18.33
N SER A 229 -29.93 15.85 18.74
CA SER A 229 -31.32 15.82 19.18
C SER A 229 -31.56 16.57 20.50
N ALA A 230 -30.50 16.91 21.23
CA ALA A 230 -30.58 17.56 22.54
C ALA A 230 -30.34 19.08 22.49
N PHE A 231 -29.61 19.59 21.48
CA PHE A 231 -29.22 21.00 21.40
C PHE A 231 -28.84 21.38 19.95
N GLU A 232 -29.54 22.34 19.36
CA GLU A 232 -29.25 22.84 18.02
C GLU A 232 -28.86 24.32 18.05
N LEU A 233 -27.84 24.68 17.27
CA LEU A 233 -27.43 26.06 17.08
C LEU A 233 -28.31 26.74 16.05
N THR A 234 -28.68 27.99 16.31
CA THR A 234 -29.35 28.85 15.32
C THR A 234 -28.41 29.14 14.14
N LYS A 235 -28.95 29.55 12.98
CA LYS A 235 -28.13 29.90 11.80
C LYS A 235 -27.05 30.94 12.13
N ASN A 236 -27.40 32.00 12.85
CA ASN A 236 -26.44 33.05 13.22
C ASN A 236 -25.36 32.53 14.18
N GLN A 237 -25.72 31.63 15.10
CA GLN A 237 -24.76 30.96 15.98
C GLN A 237 -23.83 30.04 15.18
N CYS A 238 -24.32 29.29 14.20
CA CYS A 238 -23.48 28.49 13.31
C CYS A 238 -22.50 29.37 12.52
N THR A 239 -22.97 30.52 12.03
CA THR A 239 -22.12 31.47 11.31
C THR A 239 -21.03 32.05 12.20
N LEU A 240 -21.37 32.47 13.42
CA LEU A 240 -20.38 32.93 14.41
C LEU A 240 -19.35 31.85 14.70
N LEU A 241 -19.79 30.62 14.97
CA LEU A 241 -18.88 29.50 15.25
C LEU A 241 -17.99 29.16 14.04
N GLY A 242 -18.53 29.19 12.83
CA GLY A 242 -17.76 29.02 11.59
C GLY A 242 -16.69 30.10 11.43
N GLY A 243 -17.04 31.37 11.66
CA GLY A 243 -16.10 32.49 11.63
C GLY A 243 -15.00 32.40 12.70
N ILE A 244 -15.37 31.96 13.92
CA ILE A 244 -14.41 31.69 15.00
C ILE A 244 -13.41 30.61 14.59
N ILE A 245 -13.88 29.50 14.02
CA ILE A 245 -12.99 28.40 13.60
C ILE A 245 -12.03 28.86 12.51
N VAL A 246 -12.51 29.61 11.51
CA VAL A 246 -11.64 30.22 10.48
C VAL A 246 -10.55 31.05 11.15
N ASN A 247 -10.93 31.92 12.09
CA ASN A 247 -9.97 32.76 12.77
C ASN A 247 -8.92 31.97 13.58
N TRP A 248 -9.34 30.90 14.28
CA TRP A 248 -8.41 29.99 14.96
C TRP A 248 -7.43 29.30 13.99
N THR A 249 -7.85 28.92 12.79
CA THR A 249 -6.92 28.35 11.80
C THR A 249 -5.88 29.37 11.32
N LEU A 250 -6.25 30.66 11.25
CA LEU A 250 -5.33 31.75 10.90
C LEU A 250 -4.34 32.02 12.04
N GLU A 251 -4.81 32.05 13.30
CA GLU A 251 -3.94 32.15 14.48
C GLU A 251 -2.91 31.02 14.50
N GLN A 252 -3.36 29.78 14.31
CA GLN A 252 -2.50 28.61 14.23
C GLN A 252 -1.44 28.73 13.13
N GLN A 253 -1.80 29.23 11.94
CA GLN A 253 -0.83 29.48 10.88
C GLN A 253 0.21 30.53 11.30
N MET A 254 -0.22 31.64 11.91
CA MET A 254 0.70 32.69 12.36
C MET A 254 1.66 32.18 13.44
N GLU A 255 1.17 31.37 14.38
CA GLU A 255 2.00 30.73 15.40
C GLU A 255 3.05 29.79 14.78
N ARG A 256 2.68 28.99 13.78
CA ARG A 256 3.63 28.14 13.03
C ARG A 256 4.68 28.97 12.31
N ILE A 257 4.28 30.04 11.63
CA ILE A 257 5.19 30.96 10.93
C ILE A 257 6.19 31.57 11.92
N LEU A 258 5.72 32.09 13.06
CA LEU A 258 6.58 32.66 14.11
C LEU A 258 7.57 31.63 14.65
N HIS A 259 7.10 30.41 14.93
CA HIS A 259 7.95 29.32 15.39
C HIS A 259 9.08 29.03 14.37
N PHE A 260 8.77 28.94 13.08
CA PHE A 260 9.80 28.73 12.06
C PHE A 260 10.77 29.90 11.93
N ALA A 261 10.30 31.15 12.08
CA ALA A 261 11.15 32.33 12.08
C ALA A 261 12.12 32.35 13.27
N ILE A 262 11.64 32.03 14.48
CA ILE A 262 12.44 32.02 15.72
C ILE A 262 13.52 30.92 15.69
N HIS A 263 13.21 29.76 15.11
CA HIS A 263 14.12 28.62 15.03
C HIS A 263 15.00 28.59 13.76
N ASP A 264 15.07 29.69 13.00
CA ASP A 264 15.83 29.85 11.73
C ASP A 264 15.55 28.73 10.69
N LYS A 265 14.31 28.22 10.66
CA LYS A 265 13.85 27.24 9.67
C LYS A 265 13.36 27.94 8.41
N ARG A 266 14.30 28.46 7.62
CA ARG A 266 14.00 29.36 6.48
C ARG A 266 13.11 28.76 5.40
N GLU A 267 13.29 27.47 5.07
CA GLU A 267 12.48 26.80 4.04
C GLU A 267 11.04 26.57 4.52
N ASP A 268 10.86 26.06 5.73
CA ASP A 268 9.53 25.85 6.33
C ASP A 268 8.79 27.18 6.50
N PHE A 269 9.49 28.23 6.92
CA PHE A 269 8.93 29.59 7.01
C PHE A 269 8.43 30.08 5.64
N LYS A 270 9.27 30.01 4.60
CA LYS A 270 8.92 30.43 3.24
C LYS A 270 7.75 29.60 2.68
N ASN A 271 7.74 28.29 2.96
CA ASN A 271 6.67 27.41 2.53
C ASN A 271 5.35 27.78 3.22
N GLU A 272 5.34 27.93 4.55
CA GLU A 272 4.12 28.21 5.31
C GLU A 272 3.49 29.55 4.94
N ILE A 273 4.32 30.60 4.78
CA ILE A 273 3.85 31.96 4.47
C ILE A 273 3.39 32.13 3.02
N SER A 274 3.87 31.27 2.12
CA SER A 274 3.50 31.33 0.71
C SER A 274 2.08 30.86 0.41
N HIS A 275 1.49 30.07 1.31
CA HIS A 275 0.16 29.47 1.15
C HIS A 275 -0.90 30.34 1.81
N ILE A 276 -1.83 30.85 1.01
CA ILE A 276 -2.97 31.64 1.48
C ILE A 276 -4.11 30.68 1.86
N PRO A 277 -4.55 30.65 3.14
CA PRO A 277 -5.67 29.82 3.58
C PRO A 277 -6.98 30.18 2.84
N HIS A 278 -7.86 29.20 2.67
CA HIS A 278 -9.22 29.37 2.13
C HIS A 278 -9.28 30.14 0.79
N SER A 279 -8.24 29.98 -0.04
CA SER A 279 -8.08 30.77 -1.26
C SER A 279 -8.89 30.30 -2.45
N ASN A 280 -9.12 28.99 -2.55
CA ASN A 280 -9.85 28.35 -3.63
C ASN A 280 -11.00 27.44 -3.14
N TRP A 281 -11.38 27.55 -1.87
CA TRP A 281 -12.53 26.84 -1.31
C TRP A 281 -13.15 27.64 -0.16
N LYS A 282 -14.46 27.45 0.05
CA LYS A 282 -15.19 28.17 1.09
C LYS A 282 -15.34 27.30 2.35
N PRO A 283 -15.01 27.81 3.55
CA PRO A 283 -15.16 27.07 4.80
C PRO A 283 -16.58 26.55 5.06
N SER A 284 -17.60 27.33 4.70
CA SER A 284 -19.02 26.96 4.83
C SER A 284 -19.48 25.83 3.91
N GLU A 285 -18.85 25.63 2.76
CA GLU A 285 -19.17 24.54 1.83
C GLU A 285 -18.49 23.23 2.25
N HIS A 286 -17.36 23.31 2.97
CA HIS A 286 -16.55 22.16 3.40
C HIS A 286 -16.19 22.23 4.89
N ILE A 287 -17.18 22.25 5.77
CA ILE A 287 -16.99 22.33 7.24
C ILE A 287 -16.07 21.22 7.76
N THR A 288 -16.17 19.99 7.23
CA THR A 288 -15.29 18.89 7.63
C THR A 288 -13.81 19.14 7.30
N TRP A 289 -13.50 19.89 6.24
CA TRP A 289 -12.12 20.25 5.92
C TRP A 289 -11.62 21.36 6.84
N LEU A 290 -12.47 22.32 7.18
CA LEU A 290 -12.15 23.36 8.15
C LEU A 290 -11.85 22.79 9.54
N VAL A 291 -12.67 21.84 10.01
CA VAL A 291 -12.42 21.16 11.29
C VAL A 291 -11.14 20.31 11.23
N LEU A 292 -10.88 19.64 10.11
CA LEU A 292 -9.63 18.89 9.90
C LEU A 292 -8.41 19.82 9.96
N GLU A 293 -8.49 20.99 9.33
CA GLU A 293 -7.44 22.02 9.32
C GLU A 293 -7.13 22.49 10.75
N LEU A 294 -8.17 22.81 11.52
CA LEU A 294 -8.09 23.21 12.93
C LEU A 294 -7.50 22.11 13.82
N GLU A 295 -8.06 20.90 13.73
CA GLU A 295 -7.70 19.75 14.57
C GLU A 295 -6.25 19.33 14.34
N MET A 296 -5.80 19.40 13.09
CA MET A 296 -4.46 18.98 12.69
C MET A 296 -3.41 20.08 12.75
N ASN A 297 -3.81 21.33 13.02
CA ASN A 297 -2.92 22.48 13.04
C ASN A 297 -2.08 22.57 11.76
N ILE A 298 -2.76 22.54 10.61
CA ILE A 298 -2.18 22.65 9.26
C ILE A 298 -2.83 23.80 8.48
N THR A 299 -2.24 24.20 7.35
CA THR A 299 -2.95 24.98 6.32
C THR A 299 -3.15 24.09 5.11
N ILE A 300 -4.40 23.91 4.67
CA ILE A 300 -4.69 23.12 3.46
C ILE A 300 -4.32 23.93 2.22
N ARG A 301 -3.40 23.40 1.41
CA ARG A 301 -2.83 24.10 0.26
C ARG A 301 -3.79 24.12 -0.93
N GLU A 302 -3.69 25.17 -1.76
CA GLU A 302 -4.52 25.32 -2.97
C GLU A 302 -4.47 24.08 -3.88
N ILE A 303 -3.29 23.51 -4.10
CA ILE A 303 -3.11 22.32 -4.94
C ILE A 303 -3.78 21.08 -4.33
N GLN A 304 -3.75 20.92 -3.00
CA GLN A 304 -4.38 19.78 -2.31
C GLN A 304 -5.90 19.84 -2.46
N ILE A 305 -6.50 21.05 -2.43
CA ILE A 305 -7.93 21.27 -2.70
C ILE A 305 -8.27 20.93 -4.15
N LYS A 306 -7.48 21.41 -5.12
CA LYS A 306 -7.70 21.10 -6.54
C LYS A 306 -7.67 19.60 -6.79
N VAL A 307 -6.68 18.90 -6.23
CA VAL A 307 -6.56 17.44 -6.32
C VAL A 307 -7.75 16.75 -5.66
N ALA A 308 -8.11 17.14 -4.43
CA ALA A 308 -9.24 16.55 -3.72
C ALA A 308 -10.55 16.69 -4.51
N ASN A 309 -10.85 17.88 -5.04
CA ASN A 309 -12.04 18.14 -5.85
C ASN A 309 -12.05 17.30 -7.14
N HIS A 310 -10.92 17.22 -7.83
CA HIS A 310 -10.80 16.40 -9.05
C HIS A 310 -10.99 14.91 -8.76
N MET A 311 -10.52 14.42 -7.61
CA MET A 311 -10.74 13.02 -7.17
C MET A 311 -12.17 12.76 -6.66
N ILE A 312 -12.85 13.77 -6.14
CA ILE A 312 -14.26 13.68 -5.72
C ILE A 312 -15.17 13.55 -6.94
N GLN A 313 -15.00 14.45 -7.91
CA GLN A 313 -15.77 14.55 -9.14
C GLN A 313 -14.84 14.89 -10.30
N PRO A 314 -14.31 13.88 -11.01
CA PRO A 314 -13.44 14.13 -12.14
C PRO A 314 -14.24 14.71 -13.30
N ASN A 315 -13.84 15.89 -13.77
CA ASN A 315 -14.39 16.53 -14.95
C ASN A 315 -13.75 15.90 -16.20
N ILE A 316 -14.21 14.71 -16.58
CA ILE A 316 -13.70 14.00 -17.76
C ILE A 316 -14.27 14.69 -19.02
N ILE A 317 -13.45 15.52 -19.66
CA ILE A 317 -13.78 16.16 -20.94
C ILE A 317 -13.32 15.23 -22.06
N GLY A 318 -14.26 14.58 -22.75
CA GLY A 318 -13.98 13.75 -23.94
C GLY A 318 -14.90 12.54 -24.08
N ASP A 319 -15.05 12.08 -25.33
CA ASP A 319 -15.94 10.98 -25.75
C ASP A 319 -15.41 9.63 -25.25
N THR A 320 -15.59 9.33 -23.95
CA THR A 320 -15.07 8.10 -23.35
C THR A 320 -16.04 7.48 -22.35
N SER A 321 -16.99 6.73 -22.89
CA SER A 321 -17.98 5.93 -22.14
C SER A 321 -17.39 4.79 -21.28
N THR A 322 -16.07 4.51 -21.36
CA THR A 322 -15.46 3.27 -20.84
C THR A 322 -14.65 3.39 -19.55
N ALA A 323 -14.12 4.56 -19.17
CA ALA A 323 -13.30 4.71 -17.97
C ALA A 323 -13.84 5.80 -17.04
N ARG A 324 -14.47 5.37 -15.95
CA ARG A 324 -14.94 6.26 -14.88
C ARG A 324 -13.95 6.41 -13.73
N ASN A 325 -12.96 5.51 -13.64
CA ASN A 325 -12.00 5.47 -12.54
C ASN A 325 -10.72 6.19 -12.93
N ILE A 326 -10.18 7.00 -12.03
CA ILE A 326 -8.99 7.79 -12.29
C ILE A 326 -7.92 7.57 -11.23
N VAL A 327 -6.65 7.64 -11.62
CA VAL A 327 -5.52 7.75 -10.71
C VAL A 327 -4.73 9.02 -11.06
N MET A 328 -4.01 9.55 -10.08
CA MET A 328 -3.24 10.77 -10.24
C MET A 328 -1.83 10.62 -9.71
N GLN A 329 -0.86 11.20 -10.39
CA GLN A 329 0.50 11.32 -9.87
C GLN A 329 0.61 12.53 -8.96
N MET A 330 1.26 12.33 -7.81
CA MET A 330 1.66 13.44 -6.94
C MET A 330 2.96 13.07 -6.21
N ASN A 331 3.88 14.04 -6.12
CA ASN A 331 5.19 13.82 -5.52
C ASN A 331 5.12 13.38 -4.05
N MET A 332 6.14 12.63 -3.63
CA MET A 332 6.34 12.33 -2.22
C MET A 332 6.55 13.61 -1.42
N GLY A 333 5.93 13.71 -0.24
CA GLY A 333 6.02 14.91 0.62
C GLY A 333 4.96 15.98 0.39
N GLU A 334 4.16 15.92 -0.69
CA GLU A 334 3.11 16.91 -0.99
C GLU A 334 1.82 16.76 -0.14
N GLY A 335 1.80 15.79 0.76
CA GLY A 335 0.68 15.55 1.66
C GLY A 335 -0.42 14.66 1.11
N LYS A 336 -0.10 13.76 0.17
CA LYS A 336 -1.00 12.72 -0.39
C LYS A 336 -1.77 11.97 0.71
N THR A 337 -1.03 11.19 1.49
CA THR A 337 -1.58 10.35 2.57
C THR A 337 -1.88 11.17 3.83
N SER A 338 -1.13 12.25 4.07
CA SER A 338 -1.24 13.01 5.32
C SER A 338 -2.35 14.04 5.32
N VAL A 339 -2.75 14.60 4.18
CA VAL A 339 -3.74 15.68 4.07
C VAL A 339 -4.89 15.29 3.13
N ILE A 340 -4.60 14.95 1.88
CA ILE A 340 -5.63 14.68 0.85
C ILE A 340 -6.46 13.45 1.20
N LEU A 341 -5.83 12.36 1.63
CA LEU A 341 -6.53 11.13 1.99
C LEU A 341 -7.57 11.35 3.12
N PRO A 342 -7.22 11.97 4.27
CA PRO A 342 -8.20 12.41 5.26
C PRO A 342 -9.32 13.31 4.70
N MET A 343 -8.98 14.29 3.86
CA MET A 343 -9.98 15.20 3.25
C MET A 343 -10.99 14.44 2.39
N LEU A 344 -10.53 13.50 1.57
CA LEU A 344 -11.38 12.63 0.77
C LEU A 344 -12.24 11.73 1.66
N ALA A 345 -11.64 11.15 2.70
CA ALA A 345 -12.34 10.24 3.61
C ALA A 345 -13.55 10.92 4.27
N VAL A 346 -13.34 12.11 4.85
CA VAL A 346 -14.42 12.86 5.50
C VAL A 346 -15.48 13.28 4.48
N TYR A 347 -15.08 13.86 3.35
CA TYR A 347 -16.02 14.36 2.35
C TYR A 347 -16.88 13.24 1.75
N LEU A 348 -16.27 12.11 1.39
CA LEU A 348 -16.97 10.97 0.78
C LEU A 348 -17.86 10.23 1.78
N SER A 349 -17.55 10.31 3.07
CA SER A 349 -18.36 9.75 4.16
C SER A 349 -19.51 10.67 4.60
N SER A 350 -19.50 11.96 4.27
CA SER A 350 -20.47 12.97 4.75
C SER A 350 -21.92 12.74 4.31
N SER A 351 -22.19 11.77 3.43
CA SER A 351 -23.54 11.46 2.96
C SER A 351 -23.85 9.98 3.15
N ASN A 352 -25.12 9.66 3.44
CA ASN A 352 -25.62 8.28 3.49
C ASN A 352 -25.68 7.60 2.10
N LEU A 353 -25.07 8.19 1.07
CA LEU A 353 -25.06 7.69 -0.31
C LEU A 353 -23.80 6.88 -0.63
N SER A 354 -22.74 7.01 0.16
CA SER A 354 -21.49 6.27 -0.06
C SER A 354 -20.75 5.96 1.23
N LEU A 355 -20.15 4.77 1.25
CA LEU A 355 -19.25 4.33 2.31
C LEU A 355 -17.81 4.53 1.84
N ALA A 356 -17.09 5.45 2.47
CA ALA A 356 -15.68 5.70 2.13
C ALA A 356 -14.84 4.47 2.51
N ARG A 357 -14.10 3.92 1.53
CA ARG A 357 -13.19 2.79 1.73
C ARG A 357 -11.80 3.12 1.22
N ILE A 358 -10.87 3.24 2.15
CA ILE A 358 -9.47 3.52 1.88
C ILE A 358 -8.74 2.18 1.72
N ILE A 359 -8.03 2.04 0.59
CA ILE A 359 -7.24 0.85 0.26
C ILE A 359 -5.77 1.24 0.30
N VAL A 360 -5.02 0.57 1.16
CA VAL A 360 -3.59 0.81 1.39
C VAL A 360 -2.80 -0.49 1.23
N LEU A 361 -1.51 -0.38 0.92
CA LEU A 361 -0.59 -1.52 0.98
C LEU A 361 -0.55 -2.11 2.40
N LYS A 362 -0.40 -3.44 2.50
CA LYS A 362 -0.41 -4.13 3.80
C LYS A 362 0.71 -3.70 4.74
N SER A 363 1.86 -3.33 4.19
CA SER A 363 2.99 -2.75 4.93
C SER A 363 2.66 -1.39 5.54
N LEU A 364 1.82 -0.59 4.88
CA LEU A 364 1.42 0.75 5.31
C LEU A 364 0.18 0.74 6.20
N PHE A 365 -0.52 -0.40 6.31
CA PHE A 365 -1.79 -0.51 7.04
C PHE A 365 -1.71 -0.03 8.49
N PRO A 366 -0.74 -0.45 9.34
CA PRO A 366 -0.70 -0.02 10.74
C PRO A 366 -0.48 1.49 10.89
N THR A 367 0.43 2.05 10.10
CA THR A 367 0.75 3.49 10.09
C THR A 367 -0.46 4.31 9.62
N ASN A 368 -1.11 3.90 8.54
CA ASN A 368 -2.31 4.56 8.03
C ASN A 368 -3.48 4.46 9.00
N TYR A 369 -3.67 3.31 9.66
CA TYR A 369 -4.71 3.14 10.68
C TYR A 369 -4.53 4.10 11.85
N GLN A 370 -3.32 4.20 12.40
CA GLN A 370 -3.01 5.10 13.51
C GLN A 370 -3.17 6.58 13.08
N SER A 371 -2.64 6.95 11.92
CA SER A 371 -2.71 8.30 11.36
C SER A 371 -4.15 8.75 11.13
N LEU A 372 -4.98 7.93 10.45
CA LEU A 372 -6.38 8.26 10.20
C LEU A 372 -7.20 8.30 11.49
N ARG A 373 -6.95 7.39 12.43
CA ARG A 373 -7.64 7.39 13.72
C ARG A 373 -7.31 8.64 14.53
N TYR A 374 -6.05 9.07 14.54
CA TYR A 374 -5.63 10.31 15.19
C TYR A 374 -6.29 11.53 14.55
N LYS A 375 -6.32 11.60 13.22
CA LYS A 375 -6.83 12.75 12.46
C LYS A 375 -8.34 12.90 12.45
N LEU A 376 -9.05 11.78 12.43
CA LEU A 376 -10.49 11.77 12.15
C LEU A 376 -11.31 11.37 13.38
N GLY A 377 -10.68 10.82 14.42
CA GLY A 377 -11.34 10.30 15.60
C GLY A 377 -11.66 11.34 16.70
N GLY A 378 -11.13 12.57 16.62
CA GLY A 378 -11.39 13.62 17.60
C GLY A 378 -12.61 14.47 17.23
N LEU A 379 -12.43 15.73 16.83
CA LEU A 379 -13.54 16.67 16.61
C LEU A 379 -14.45 16.24 15.45
N LEU A 380 -13.88 15.56 14.46
CA LEU A 380 -14.62 15.00 13.33
C LEU A 380 -15.46 13.77 13.68
N ASN A 381 -15.15 13.09 14.79
CA ASN A 381 -15.86 11.92 15.31
C ASN A 381 -16.13 10.82 14.25
N ARG A 382 -15.16 10.54 13.39
CA ARG A 382 -15.23 9.47 12.37
C ARG A 382 -14.45 8.26 12.85
N ARG A 383 -15.12 7.11 12.97
CA ARG A 383 -14.43 5.87 13.34
C ARG A 383 -13.80 5.23 12.12
N ILE A 384 -12.59 4.71 12.31
CA ILE A 384 -11.87 3.94 11.29
C ILE A 384 -12.13 2.46 11.56
N PHE A 385 -12.85 1.81 10.65
CA PHE A 385 -13.16 0.38 10.70
C PHE A 385 -12.13 -0.42 9.89
N PRO A 386 -11.22 -1.17 10.53
CA PRO A 386 -10.31 -2.05 9.82
C PRO A 386 -11.08 -3.28 9.31
N PHE A 387 -11.04 -3.50 8.01
CA PHE A 387 -11.53 -4.74 7.38
C PHE A 387 -10.34 -5.58 6.96
N ALA A 388 -10.25 -6.79 7.52
CA ALA A 388 -9.21 -7.76 7.20
C ALA A 388 -9.85 -9.12 6.93
N CYS A 389 -9.33 -9.85 5.95
CA CYS A 389 -9.85 -11.13 5.51
C CYS A 389 -8.70 -12.02 5.06
N ARG A 390 -8.46 -13.10 5.81
CA ARG A 390 -7.41 -14.07 5.51
C ARG A 390 -8.02 -15.41 5.14
N ARG A 391 -7.28 -16.20 4.37
CA ARG A 391 -7.69 -17.52 3.91
C ARG A 391 -8.09 -18.48 5.03
N ASP A 392 -7.44 -18.39 6.18
CA ASP A 392 -7.68 -19.24 7.35
C ASP A 392 -8.91 -18.81 8.17
N MET A 393 -9.52 -17.66 7.84
CA MET A 393 -10.74 -17.19 8.47
C MET A 393 -11.93 -18.01 7.97
N ASN A 394 -12.31 -19.03 8.74
CA ASN A 394 -13.48 -19.83 8.46
C ASN A 394 -14.76 -19.10 8.88
N PHE A 395 -15.19 -18.10 8.09
CA PHE A 395 -16.39 -17.34 8.40
C PHE A 395 -17.63 -18.24 8.47
N LYS A 396 -18.41 -18.04 9.53
CA LYS A 396 -19.78 -18.53 9.66
C LYS A 396 -20.76 -17.44 9.26
N ASP A 397 -21.97 -17.83 8.89
CA ASP A 397 -23.02 -16.91 8.45
C ASP A 397 -23.29 -15.76 9.45
N GLN A 398 -23.31 -16.07 10.76
CA GLN A 398 -23.45 -15.07 11.82
C GLN A 398 -22.35 -14.00 11.80
N GLN A 399 -21.11 -14.38 11.53
CA GLN A 399 -19.97 -13.45 11.47
C GLN A 399 -20.06 -12.56 10.23
N ILE A 400 -20.50 -13.10 9.09
CA ILE A 400 -20.74 -12.33 7.88
C ILE A 400 -21.85 -11.30 8.11
N ASN A 401 -22.94 -11.68 8.77
CA ASN A 401 -24.02 -10.77 9.13
C ASN A 401 -23.53 -9.66 10.08
N GLN A 402 -22.68 -9.97 11.05
CA GLN A 402 -22.06 -8.95 11.91
C GLN A 402 -21.18 -7.96 11.12
N ILE A 403 -20.40 -8.45 10.15
CA ILE A 403 -19.61 -7.59 9.25
C ILE A 403 -20.54 -6.69 8.43
N PHE A 404 -21.63 -7.26 7.91
CA PHE A 404 -22.57 -6.51 7.10
C PHE A 404 -23.26 -5.39 7.89
N GLU A 405 -23.73 -5.68 9.11
CA GLU A 405 -24.33 -4.68 9.98
C GLU A 405 -23.33 -3.58 10.35
N ARG A 406 -22.04 -3.91 10.54
CA ARG A 406 -21.00 -2.90 10.75
C ARG A 406 -20.81 -1.99 9.54
N PHE A 407 -20.88 -2.52 8.32
CA PHE A 407 -20.81 -1.68 7.11
C PHE A 407 -22.04 -0.79 6.93
N LYS A 408 -23.24 -1.29 7.20
CA LYS A 408 -24.47 -0.47 7.19
C LYS A 408 -24.43 0.63 8.25
N HIS A 409 -23.98 0.28 9.46
CA HIS A 409 -23.78 1.24 10.53
C HIS A 409 -22.77 2.32 10.13
N GLY A 410 -21.66 1.91 9.50
CA GLY A 410 -20.66 2.82 8.97
C GLY A 410 -21.22 3.78 7.92
N LEU A 411 -22.07 3.30 7.02
CA LEU A 411 -22.76 4.16 6.05
C LEU A 411 -23.67 5.20 6.74
N SER A 412 -24.34 4.83 7.83
CA SER A 412 -25.26 5.72 8.56
C SER A 412 -24.58 6.71 9.51
N LYS A 413 -23.36 6.39 9.96
CA LYS A 413 -22.57 7.18 10.92
C LYS A 413 -21.36 7.84 10.30
N CYS A 414 -21.26 7.82 8.97
CA CYS A 414 -20.13 8.38 8.24
C CYS A 414 -18.78 7.76 8.68
N ASP A 415 -18.76 6.48 9.09
CA ASP A 415 -17.50 5.81 9.42
C ASP A 415 -16.72 5.47 8.15
N ILE A 416 -15.42 5.24 8.28
CA ILE A 416 -14.51 4.99 7.16
C ILE A 416 -13.96 3.57 7.26
N ILE A 417 -14.00 2.82 6.16
CA ILE A 417 -13.35 1.51 6.08
C ILE A 417 -11.88 1.69 5.70
N LEU A 418 -10.98 1.01 6.41
CA LEU A 418 -9.60 0.82 6.00
C LEU A 418 -9.35 -0.66 5.70
N THR A 419 -8.82 -0.96 4.51
CA THR A 419 -8.56 -2.34 4.06
C THR A 419 -7.30 -2.43 3.22
N SER A 420 -6.77 -3.63 3.02
CA SER A 420 -5.75 -3.91 2.01
C SER A 420 -6.36 -4.53 0.74
N PRO A 421 -5.68 -4.48 -0.43
CA PRO A 421 -6.12 -5.18 -1.63
C PRO A 421 -6.21 -6.69 -1.40
N GLU A 422 -5.26 -7.27 -0.65
CA GLU A 422 -5.27 -8.69 -0.26
C GLU A 422 -6.56 -9.08 0.43
N ASP A 423 -7.04 -8.27 1.38
CA ASP A 423 -8.24 -8.59 2.17
C ASP A 423 -9.51 -8.56 1.31
N ILE A 424 -9.62 -7.61 0.36
CA ILE A 424 -10.76 -7.55 -0.57
C ILE A 424 -10.78 -8.80 -1.45
N LEU A 425 -9.66 -9.08 -2.13
CA LEU A 425 -9.58 -10.22 -3.05
C LEU A 425 -9.71 -11.55 -2.32
N SER A 426 -9.19 -11.64 -1.09
CA SER A 426 -9.34 -12.80 -0.21
C SER A 426 -10.80 -13.04 0.15
N PHE A 427 -11.58 -11.99 0.43
CA PHE A 427 -13.03 -12.11 0.67
C PHE A 427 -13.77 -12.61 -0.59
N ASP A 428 -13.34 -12.17 -1.76
CA ASP A 428 -13.85 -12.63 -3.06
C ASP A 428 -13.55 -14.12 -3.31
N LEU A 429 -12.29 -14.54 -3.12
CA LEU A 429 -11.89 -15.92 -3.29
C LEU A 429 -12.52 -16.86 -2.24
N LEU A 430 -12.66 -16.43 -0.98
CA LEU A 430 -13.32 -17.21 0.06
C LEU A 430 -14.80 -17.44 -0.24
N THR A 431 -15.48 -16.47 -0.85
CA THR A 431 -16.88 -16.64 -1.27
C THR A 431 -17.01 -17.78 -2.28
N ILE A 432 -16.10 -17.83 -3.26
CA ILE A 432 -16.04 -18.91 -4.26
C ILE A 432 -15.69 -20.25 -3.58
N ASP A 433 -14.71 -20.25 -2.67
CA ASP A 433 -14.28 -21.44 -1.94
C ASP A 433 -15.40 -22.03 -1.07
N LYS A 434 -16.20 -21.19 -0.41
CA LYS A 434 -17.39 -21.62 0.35
C LYS A 434 -18.41 -22.34 -0.53
N CYS A 435 -18.73 -21.77 -1.70
CA CYS A 435 -19.61 -22.42 -2.67
C CYS A 435 -19.03 -23.76 -3.15
N ARG A 436 -17.71 -23.85 -3.38
CA ARG A 436 -17.05 -25.11 -3.77
C ARG A 436 -17.10 -26.19 -2.68
N ARG A 437 -17.12 -25.80 -1.42
CA ARG A 437 -17.27 -26.70 -0.26
C ARG A 437 -18.73 -27.07 0.04
N ASN A 438 -19.67 -26.68 -0.83
CA ASN A 438 -21.12 -26.81 -0.64
C ASN A 438 -21.67 -26.04 0.57
N GLU A 439 -20.95 -25.01 1.05
CA GLU A 439 -21.41 -24.10 2.11
C GLU A 439 -22.20 -22.92 1.51
N PHE A 440 -23.28 -23.23 0.78
CA PHE A 440 -24.01 -22.26 -0.05
C PHE A 440 -24.65 -21.11 0.73
N ASP A 441 -25.14 -21.36 1.95
CA ASP A 441 -25.77 -20.32 2.77
C ASP A 441 -24.77 -19.21 3.13
N THR A 442 -23.59 -19.61 3.62
CA THR A 442 -22.52 -18.66 3.94
C THR A 442 -22.01 -17.96 2.68
N GLY A 443 -21.81 -18.71 1.58
CA GLY A 443 -21.42 -18.13 0.29
C GLY A 443 -22.44 -17.09 -0.22
N ARG A 444 -23.73 -17.35 -0.06
CA ARG A 444 -24.82 -16.41 -0.43
C ARG A 444 -24.79 -15.15 0.41
N SER A 445 -24.56 -15.25 1.71
CA SER A 445 -24.43 -14.08 2.59
C SER A 445 -23.19 -13.24 2.24
N MET A 446 -22.05 -13.87 1.98
CA MET A 446 -20.84 -13.15 1.54
C MET A 446 -21.07 -12.45 0.20
N LEU A 447 -21.72 -13.12 -0.76
CA LEU A 447 -22.07 -12.53 -2.05
C LEU A 447 -23.02 -11.33 -1.90
N THR A 448 -23.95 -11.39 -0.96
CA THR A 448 -24.83 -10.25 -0.62
C THR A 448 -24.01 -9.04 -0.17
N VAL A 449 -23.04 -9.24 0.73
CA VAL A 449 -22.13 -8.18 1.20
C VAL A 449 -21.31 -7.61 0.05
N GLN A 450 -20.74 -8.45 -0.81
CA GLN A 450 -19.98 -8.00 -1.98
C GLN A 450 -20.80 -7.15 -2.94
N ARG A 451 -22.02 -7.60 -3.27
CA ARG A 451 -22.95 -6.85 -4.15
C ARG A 451 -23.30 -5.50 -3.53
N TRP A 452 -23.54 -5.47 -2.22
CA TRP A 452 -23.79 -4.23 -1.51
C TRP A 452 -22.58 -3.29 -1.57
N LEU A 453 -21.37 -3.77 -1.29
CA LEU A 453 -20.15 -2.97 -1.38
C LEU A 453 -19.92 -2.42 -2.80
N LYS A 454 -20.22 -3.17 -3.86
CA LYS A 454 -20.09 -2.68 -5.26
C LYS A 454 -21.00 -1.46 -5.56
N ASN A 455 -22.10 -1.31 -4.84
CA ASN A 455 -23.06 -0.22 -5.04
C ASN A 455 -22.79 0.99 -4.13
N TYR A 456 -22.32 0.75 -2.90
CA TYR A 456 -22.18 1.80 -1.87
C TYR A 456 -20.74 2.20 -1.57
N ALA A 457 -19.75 1.31 -1.74
CA ALA A 457 -18.36 1.63 -1.40
C ALA A 457 -17.74 2.59 -2.42
N ARG A 458 -17.16 3.68 -1.93
CA ARG A 458 -16.38 4.64 -2.71
C ARG A 458 -14.90 4.45 -2.35
N ASP A 459 -14.15 3.89 -3.29
CA ASP A 459 -12.78 3.47 -3.04
C ASP A 459 -11.76 4.58 -3.33
N VAL A 460 -10.83 4.78 -2.40
CA VAL A 460 -9.66 5.65 -2.55
C VAL A 460 -8.39 4.81 -2.37
N LEU A 461 -7.51 4.81 -3.36
CA LEU A 461 -6.25 4.04 -3.38
C LEU A 461 -5.06 4.93 -3.01
N ASP A 462 -4.29 4.51 -2.00
CA ASP A 462 -3.01 5.11 -1.59
C ASP A 462 -1.85 4.27 -2.16
N GLU A 463 -0.97 4.86 -2.97
CA GLU A 463 0.04 4.16 -3.79
C GLU A 463 -0.61 3.22 -4.83
N SER A 464 -1.43 3.84 -5.70
CA SER A 464 -2.22 3.11 -6.70
C SER A 464 -1.40 2.36 -7.75
N ASP A 465 -0.17 2.79 -8.02
CA ASP A 465 0.80 2.11 -8.90
C ASP A 465 1.17 0.72 -8.36
N GLU A 466 1.49 0.63 -7.06
CA GLU A 466 1.82 -0.63 -6.39
C GLU A 466 0.57 -1.49 -6.14
N ILE A 467 -0.55 -0.88 -5.73
CA ILE A 467 -1.81 -1.61 -5.50
C ILE A 467 -2.32 -2.26 -6.80
N LEU A 468 -2.19 -1.57 -7.93
CA LEU A 468 -2.70 -2.01 -9.23
C LEU A 468 -1.66 -2.74 -10.08
N HIS A 469 -0.50 -3.06 -9.50
CA HIS A 469 0.63 -3.61 -10.22
C HIS A 469 0.32 -4.96 -10.86
N VAL A 470 0.64 -5.13 -12.16
CA VAL A 470 0.31 -6.34 -12.96
C VAL A 470 0.89 -7.66 -12.44
N LYS A 471 2.00 -7.58 -11.70
CA LYS A 471 2.65 -8.76 -11.08
C LYS A 471 1.93 -9.23 -9.81
N TYR A 472 1.04 -8.44 -9.23
CA TYR A 472 0.37 -8.83 -8.00
C TYR A 472 -0.77 -9.82 -8.29
N GLN A 473 -0.67 -10.99 -7.65
CA GLN A 473 -1.62 -12.08 -7.78
C GLN A 473 -1.82 -12.78 -6.42
N LEU A 474 -3.07 -12.96 -6.01
CA LEU A 474 -3.46 -13.75 -4.86
C LEU A 474 -3.87 -15.16 -5.32
N ILE A 475 -3.24 -16.19 -4.76
CA ILE A 475 -3.45 -17.59 -5.17
C ILE A 475 -3.90 -18.42 -3.97
N TYR A 476 -5.06 -19.07 -4.11
CA TYR A 476 -5.62 -20.03 -3.18
C TYR A 476 -5.50 -21.43 -3.76
N THR A 477 -4.71 -22.28 -3.14
CA THR A 477 -4.54 -23.69 -3.54
C THR A 477 -5.73 -24.53 -3.08
N VAL A 478 -6.37 -25.29 -3.97
CA VAL A 478 -7.57 -26.06 -3.63
C VAL A 478 -7.34 -27.54 -3.87
N GLY A 479 -7.77 -28.37 -2.91
CA GLY A 479 -7.54 -29.82 -2.88
C GLY A 479 -6.34 -30.23 -2.05
N GLY A 480 -6.06 -31.52 -1.99
CA GLY A 480 -4.87 -32.07 -1.35
C GLY A 480 -3.60 -31.82 -2.17
N GLN A 481 -2.45 -31.81 -1.50
CA GLN A 481 -1.16 -31.82 -2.20
C GLN A 481 -1.00 -33.13 -2.96
N GLN A 482 -0.62 -33.03 -4.23
CA GLN A 482 -0.32 -34.17 -5.10
C GLN A 482 1.05 -33.99 -5.76
N GLN A 483 1.62 -35.06 -6.32
CA GLN A 483 2.84 -34.94 -7.12
C GLN A 483 2.62 -34.02 -8.32
N VAL A 484 3.67 -33.32 -8.73
CA VAL A 484 3.69 -32.62 -10.02
C VAL A 484 3.40 -33.65 -11.13
N ASP A 485 2.67 -33.24 -12.16
CA ASP A 485 2.32 -34.13 -13.27
C ASP A 485 3.56 -34.63 -14.01
N ALA A 486 3.47 -35.86 -14.52
CA ALA A 486 4.60 -36.71 -14.95
C ALA A 486 5.61 -37.11 -13.84
N GLY A 487 5.51 -36.54 -12.63
CA GLY A 487 6.31 -36.90 -11.47
C GLY A 487 7.80 -37.00 -11.79
N GLU A 488 8.35 -38.20 -11.62
CA GLU A 488 9.77 -38.49 -11.82
C GLU A 488 10.26 -38.21 -13.25
N GLU A 489 9.44 -38.51 -14.25
CA GLU A 489 9.79 -38.30 -15.65
C GLU A 489 9.97 -36.81 -15.97
N ARG A 490 9.27 -35.92 -15.26
CA ARG A 490 9.40 -34.48 -15.47
C ARG A 490 10.77 -33.96 -15.07
N TRP A 491 11.21 -34.22 -13.84
CA TRP A 491 12.51 -33.72 -13.40
C TRP A 491 13.67 -34.47 -14.06
N LYS A 492 13.52 -35.75 -14.42
CA LYS A 492 14.49 -36.47 -15.27
C LYS A 492 14.60 -35.86 -16.67
N THR A 493 13.49 -35.43 -17.26
CA THR A 493 13.52 -34.71 -18.56
C THR A 493 14.26 -33.39 -18.44
N ILE A 494 14.05 -32.64 -17.35
CA ILE A 494 14.83 -31.43 -17.05
C ILE A 494 16.32 -31.74 -16.93
N GLN A 495 16.70 -32.82 -16.24
CA GLN A 495 18.11 -33.25 -16.12
C GLN A 495 18.73 -33.56 -17.48
N SER A 496 18.01 -34.28 -18.35
CA SER A 496 18.43 -34.57 -19.72
C SER A 496 18.64 -33.28 -20.53
N ILE A 497 17.72 -32.33 -20.45
CA ILE A 497 17.84 -31.04 -21.13
C ILE A 497 19.00 -30.21 -20.58
N LEU A 498 19.21 -30.19 -19.26
CA LEU A 498 20.36 -29.48 -18.65
C LEU A 498 21.70 -30.11 -19.06
N ASN A 499 21.78 -31.43 -19.24
CA ASN A 499 22.96 -32.07 -19.83
C ASN A 499 23.24 -31.57 -21.25
N LEU A 500 22.21 -31.39 -22.08
CA LEU A 500 22.36 -30.79 -23.42
C LEU A 500 22.75 -29.31 -23.34
N VAL A 501 22.23 -28.56 -22.36
CA VAL A 501 22.70 -27.19 -22.12
C VAL A 501 24.20 -27.19 -21.80
N LYS A 502 24.67 -28.05 -20.90
CA LYS A 502 26.10 -28.18 -20.57
C LYS A 502 26.96 -28.43 -21.81
N LYS A 503 26.50 -29.29 -22.72
CA LYS A 503 27.18 -29.60 -23.99
C LYS A 503 27.31 -28.37 -24.90
N HIS A 504 26.31 -27.52 -24.97
CA HIS A 504 26.27 -26.39 -25.92
C HIS A 504 26.63 -25.03 -25.31
N ALA A 505 26.70 -24.91 -23.98
CA ALA A 505 26.88 -23.65 -23.27
C ALA A 505 28.15 -22.91 -23.68
N GLU A 506 29.27 -23.63 -23.83
CA GLU A 506 30.55 -23.03 -24.23
C GLU A 506 30.48 -22.46 -25.65
N ASP A 507 29.97 -23.25 -26.60
CA ASP A 507 29.86 -22.82 -28.00
C ASP A 507 28.94 -21.60 -28.15
N VAL A 508 27.79 -21.62 -27.47
CA VAL A 508 26.85 -20.49 -27.48
C VAL A 508 27.50 -19.26 -26.86
N SER A 509 28.23 -19.40 -25.76
CA SER A 509 28.93 -18.28 -25.13
C SER A 509 30.06 -17.73 -25.99
N ARG A 510 30.74 -18.58 -26.77
CA ARG A 510 31.81 -18.17 -27.69
C ARG A 510 31.25 -17.39 -28.88
N MET A 511 30.07 -17.78 -29.39
CA MET A 511 29.39 -17.10 -30.50
C MET A 511 28.77 -15.76 -30.09
N PHE A 512 28.27 -15.66 -28.86
CA PHE A 512 27.58 -14.47 -28.34
C PHE A 512 28.35 -13.86 -27.17
N GLN A 513 29.56 -13.37 -27.47
CA GLN A 513 30.39 -12.66 -26.50
C GLN A 513 29.61 -11.48 -25.89
N GLU A 514 29.80 -11.25 -24.58
CA GLU A 514 29.10 -10.25 -23.76
C GLU A 514 27.60 -10.52 -23.50
N LYS A 515 26.90 -11.23 -24.40
CA LYS A 515 25.47 -11.55 -24.24
C LYS A 515 25.20 -12.86 -23.50
N ALA A 516 26.23 -13.68 -23.31
CA ALA A 516 26.21 -14.88 -22.47
C ALA A 516 27.46 -14.92 -21.57
N CYS A 517 27.29 -15.45 -20.36
CA CYS A 517 28.37 -15.65 -19.40
C CYS A 517 28.58 -17.16 -19.23
N TYR A 518 29.82 -17.60 -19.39
CA TYR A 518 30.23 -18.98 -19.22
C TYR A 518 31.49 -19.02 -18.37
N LYS A 519 31.50 -19.88 -17.36
CA LYS A 519 32.69 -20.26 -16.60
C LYS A 519 32.74 -21.78 -16.54
N SER A 520 33.86 -22.34 -16.98
CA SER A 520 34.09 -23.78 -16.93
C SER A 520 34.03 -24.31 -15.49
N PRO A 521 33.47 -25.51 -15.28
CA PRO A 521 33.53 -26.18 -13.99
C PRO A 521 34.96 -26.65 -13.69
N GLU A 522 35.27 -26.89 -12.41
CA GLU A 522 36.58 -27.43 -11.99
C GLU A 522 36.80 -28.87 -12.49
N ARG A 523 35.72 -29.67 -12.56
CA ARG A 523 35.71 -31.02 -13.12
C ARG A 523 34.75 -31.15 -14.28
N LYS A 524 35.05 -32.05 -15.22
CA LYS A 524 34.22 -32.34 -16.40
C LYS A 524 32.81 -32.80 -16.04
N SER A 525 32.63 -33.48 -14.91
CA SER A 525 31.31 -33.89 -14.38
C SER A 525 30.44 -32.72 -13.91
N GLY A 526 31.03 -31.57 -13.59
CA GLY A 526 30.32 -30.40 -13.10
C GLY A 526 29.49 -29.70 -14.17
N PHE A 527 28.50 -28.91 -13.73
CA PHE A 527 27.77 -28.01 -14.61
C PHE A 527 28.50 -26.65 -14.68
N PRO A 528 28.70 -26.06 -15.87
CA PRO A 528 29.33 -24.75 -16.00
C PRO A 528 28.46 -23.65 -15.39
N GLN A 529 29.07 -22.60 -14.83
CA GLN A 529 28.28 -21.41 -14.47
C GLN A 529 27.88 -20.71 -15.77
N PHE A 530 26.62 -20.89 -16.16
CA PHE A 530 26.09 -20.40 -17.41
C PHE A 530 24.92 -19.44 -17.18
N ARG A 531 24.93 -18.30 -17.87
CA ARG A 531 23.87 -17.28 -17.80
C ARG A 531 23.67 -16.60 -19.14
N LEU A 532 22.43 -16.30 -19.48
CA LEU A 532 22.07 -15.48 -20.63
C LEU A 532 21.80 -14.05 -20.17
N GLN A 533 22.53 -13.08 -20.72
CA GLN A 533 22.33 -11.65 -20.43
C GLN A 533 21.31 -11.02 -21.40
N ALA A 534 21.22 -11.55 -22.62
CA ALA A 534 20.33 -11.10 -23.67
C ALA A 534 19.40 -12.24 -24.15
N HIS A 535 18.39 -11.92 -24.97
CA HIS A 535 17.45 -12.93 -25.50
C HIS A 535 18.04 -13.68 -26.70
N GLU A 536 18.82 -12.97 -27.53
CA GLU A 536 19.33 -13.39 -28.83
C GLU A 536 20.08 -14.73 -28.85
N PRO A 537 20.87 -15.13 -27.83
CA PRO A 537 21.53 -16.45 -27.83
C PRO A 537 20.56 -17.62 -27.61
N PHE A 538 19.37 -17.37 -27.04
CA PHE A 538 18.45 -18.40 -26.58
C PHE A 538 17.82 -19.22 -27.72
N PRO A 539 17.32 -18.64 -28.82
CA PRO A 539 16.80 -19.42 -29.95
C PRO A 539 17.82 -20.41 -30.52
N LEU A 540 19.09 -20.03 -30.64
CA LEU A 540 20.15 -20.93 -31.13
C LEU A 540 20.38 -22.08 -30.15
N LEU A 541 20.42 -21.79 -28.85
CA LEU A 541 20.54 -22.81 -27.81
C LEU A 541 19.36 -23.80 -27.88
N CYS A 542 18.12 -23.30 -28.02
CA CYS A 542 16.93 -24.14 -28.18
C CYS A 542 17.01 -25.03 -29.43
N GLN A 543 17.47 -24.50 -30.57
CA GLN A 543 17.63 -25.28 -31.79
C GLN A 543 18.64 -26.42 -31.66
N LYS A 544 19.79 -26.16 -30.99
CA LYS A 544 20.82 -27.17 -30.72
C LYS A 544 20.30 -28.26 -29.78
N ILE A 545 19.68 -27.86 -28.67
CA ILE A 545 19.06 -28.79 -27.70
C ILE A 545 17.99 -29.64 -28.38
N ALA A 546 17.09 -29.04 -29.16
CA ALA A 546 16.02 -29.75 -29.85
C ALA A 546 16.55 -30.79 -30.85
N SER A 547 17.61 -30.46 -31.60
CA SER A 547 18.25 -31.43 -32.51
C SER A 547 18.77 -32.64 -31.74
N ASP A 548 19.65 -32.42 -30.77
CA ASP A 548 20.32 -33.49 -30.04
C ASP A 548 19.31 -34.32 -29.22
N TRP A 549 18.28 -33.69 -28.65
CA TRP A 549 17.24 -34.37 -27.90
C TRP A 549 16.40 -35.30 -28.80
N ILE A 550 16.00 -34.84 -29.99
CA ILE A 550 15.25 -35.66 -30.95
C ILE A 550 16.14 -36.79 -31.51
N ASP A 551 17.41 -36.51 -31.79
CA ASP A 551 18.34 -37.48 -32.37
C ASP A 551 18.79 -38.55 -31.38
N SER A 552 18.83 -38.23 -30.09
CA SER A 552 19.07 -39.22 -29.02
C SER A 552 17.92 -40.23 -28.84
N ARG A 553 16.77 -40.02 -29.52
CA ARG A 553 15.57 -40.85 -29.40
C ARG A 553 15.24 -41.58 -30.70
N ASN A 554 14.65 -42.76 -30.56
CA ASN A 554 14.31 -43.66 -31.68
C ASN A 554 12.98 -43.28 -32.36
N TYR A 555 12.79 -42.00 -32.71
CA TYR A 555 11.63 -41.55 -33.49
C TYR A 555 11.85 -41.76 -34.99
N ARG A 556 10.76 -42.01 -35.74
CA ARG A 556 10.81 -42.14 -37.21
C ARG A 556 11.28 -40.83 -37.83
N TYR A 557 12.09 -40.92 -38.88
CA TYR A 557 12.64 -39.75 -39.57
C TYR A 557 11.55 -38.77 -40.05
N ALA A 558 10.44 -39.28 -40.58
CA ALA A 558 9.30 -38.48 -41.03
C ALA A 558 8.62 -37.68 -39.90
N ASP A 559 8.69 -38.19 -38.67
CA ASP A 559 8.01 -37.60 -37.52
C ASP A 559 8.90 -36.59 -36.77
N LYS A 560 10.23 -36.68 -36.91
CA LYS A 560 11.20 -35.76 -36.28
C LYS A 560 10.91 -34.30 -36.60
N ALA A 561 10.52 -33.99 -37.84
CA ALA A 561 10.21 -32.62 -38.26
C ALA A 561 8.98 -32.05 -37.51
N ILE A 562 7.95 -32.87 -37.33
CA ILE A 562 6.70 -32.49 -36.64
C ILE A 562 6.96 -32.30 -35.14
N ILE A 563 7.76 -33.18 -34.53
CA ILE A 563 8.16 -33.03 -33.12
C ILE A 563 8.97 -31.73 -32.95
N ARG A 564 9.93 -31.48 -33.85
CA ARG A 564 10.80 -30.31 -33.79
C ARG A 564 10.01 -29.00 -33.86
N SER A 565 9.08 -28.88 -34.82
CA SER A 565 8.24 -27.69 -34.91
C SER A 565 7.37 -27.54 -33.66
N PHE A 566 6.80 -28.63 -33.16
CA PHE A 566 5.94 -28.59 -31.98
C PHE A 566 6.66 -28.08 -30.71
N ILE A 567 7.89 -28.53 -30.45
CA ILE A 567 8.63 -28.13 -29.24
C ILE A 567 9.24 -26.72 -29.33
N LEU A 568 9.54 -26.24 -30.54
CA LEU A 568 10.17 -24.93 -30.77
C LEU A 568 9.16 -23.80 -31.06
N GLU A 569 7.93 -24.10 -31.45
CA GLU A 569 6.93 -23.09 -31.82
C GLU A 569 5.75 -23.06 -30.86
N THR A 570 5.49 -21.88 -30.27
CA THR A 570 4.41 -21.66 -29.30
C THR A 570 3.00 -21.72 -29.89
N TYR A 571 2.82 -21.50 -31.19
CA TYR A 571 1.51 -21.51 -31.86
C TYR A 571 1.12 -22.86 -32.49
N SER A 572 1.99 -23.87 -32.41
CA SER A 572 1.74 -25.19 -33.00
C SER A 572 0.64 -25.96 -32.24
N SER A 573 -0.29 -26.59 -32.96
CA SER A 573 -1.38 -27.41 -32.40
C SER A 573 -0.88 -28.80 -31.99
N ILE A 574 -1.45 -29.35 -30.90
CA ILE A 574 -1.16 -30.71 -30.41
C ILE A 574 -1.88 -31.80 -31.19
N GLU A 575 -2.96 -31.47 -31.91
CA GLU A 575 -3.87 -32.43 -32.57
C GLU A 575 -3.12 -33.41 -33.49
N ASN A 576 -2.14 -32.91 -34.25
CA ASN A 576 -1.35 -33.71 -35.18
C ASN A 576 -0.39 -34.71 -34.51
N LEU A 577 -0.22 -34.64 -33.19
CA LEU A 577 0.64 -35.52 -32.40
C LEU A 577 -0.16 -36.54 -31.60
N VAL A 578 -1.32 -36.16 -31.04
CA VAL A 578 -2.10 -37.01 -30.11
C VAL A 578 -2.46 -38.36 -30.72
N ASP A 579 -2.81 -38.38 -32.01
CA ASP A 579 -3.17 -39.62 -32.71
C ASP A 579 -1.96 -40.45 -33.17
N LYS A 580 -0.76 -39.85 -33.21
CA LYS A 580 0.47 -40.48 -33.72
C LYS A 580 1.38 -41.05 -32.65
N PHE A 581 1.30 -40.52 -31.43
CA PHE A 581 2.24 -40.84 -30.35
C PHE A 581 1.52 -41.30 -29.08
N PRO A 582 2.16 -42.20 -28.30
CA PRO A 582 1.66 -42.57 -26.97
C PRO A 582 1.49 -41.35 -26.05
N PRO A 583 0.53 -41.38 -25.10
CA PRO A 583 0.31 -40.28 -24.16
C PRO A 583 1.55 -39.86 -23.36
N LEU A 584 2.45 -40.80 -23.06
CA LEU A 584 3.70 -40.53 -22.37
C LEU A 584 4.65 -39.67 -23.21
N ASP A 585 4.76 -39.94 -24.51
CA ASP A 585 5.60 -39.14 -25.42
C ASP A 585 5.02 -37.74 -25.60
N ILE A 586 3.69 -37.62 -25.69
CA ILE A 586 3.00 -36.32 -25.72
C ILE A 586 3.33 -35.50 -24.48
N GLN A 587 3.31 -36.13 -23.29
CA GLN A 587 3.66 -35.46 -22.04
C GLN A 587 5.12 -34.98 -22.04
N LEU A 588 6.05 -35.78 -22.57
CA LEU A 588 7.45 -35.40 -22.72
C LEU A 588 7.63 -34.23 -23.71
N PHE A 589 6.93 -34.25 -24.84
CA PHE A 589 6.94 -33.14 -25.80
C PHE A 589 6.44 -31.84 -25.17
N LEU A 590 5.39 -31.90 -24.37
CA LEU A 590 4.86 -30.73 -23.65
C LEU A 590 5.85 -30.18 -22.62
N ILE A 591 6.55 -31.04 -21.88
CA ILE A 591 7.59 -30.62 -20.93
C ILE A 591 8.73 -29.92 -21.67
N VAL A 592 9.24 -30.52 -22.75
CA VAL A 592 10.33 -29.92 -23.54
C VAL A 592 9.88 -28.62 -24.20
N ARG A 593 8.65 -28.56 -24.72
CA ARG A 593 8.05 -27.33 -25.26
C ARG A 593 8.00 -26.22 -24.20
N GLY A 594 7.57 -26.54 -22.99
CA GLY A 594 7.57 -25.62 -21.85
C GLY A 594 8.97 -25.06 -21.54
N LEU A 595 9.98 -25.95 -21.52
CA LEU A 595 11.37 -25.59 -21.28
C LEU A 595 11.95 -24.68 -22.37
N LEU A 596 11.65 -24.97 -23.64
CA LEU A 596 12.24 -24.29 -24.80
C LEU A 596 11.39 -23.10 -25.27
N SER A 597 10.27 -23.35 -25.97
CA SER A 597 9.49 -22.30 -26.64
C SER A 597 8.63 -21.47 -25.70
N SER A 598 8.27 -22.00 -24.52
CA SER A 598 7.63 -21.20 -23.46
C SER A 598 8.64 -20.53 -22.51
N GLU A 599 9.92 -20.52 -22.90
CA GLU A 599 10.99 -19.71 -22.30
C GLU A 599 11.30 -20.00 -20.82
N VAL A 600 10.88 -21.14 -20.25
CA VAL A 600 11.20 -21.49 -18.85
C VAL A 600 12.71 -21.54 -18.63
N LEU A 601 13.48 -22.13 -19.57
CA LEU A 601 14.94 -22.12 -19.48
C LEU A 601 15.52 -20.71 -19.59
N LEU A 602 14.98 -19.85 -20.45
CA LEU A 602 15.45 -18.46 -20.58
C LEU A 602 15.26 -17.71 -19.26
N VAL A 603 14.08 -17.84 -18.64
CA VAL A 603 13.79 -17.24 -17.33
C VAL A 603 14.76 -17.73 -16.28
N ALA A 604 15.07 -19.03 -16.26
CA ALA A 604 16.03 -19.60 -15.31
C ALA A 604 17.46 -19.08 -15.56
N PHE A 605 17.93 -19.08 -16.81
CA PHE A 605 19.28 -18.66 -17.18
C PHE A 605 19.47 -17.14 -17.21
N LYS A 606 18.42 -16.32 -17.14
CA LYS A 606 18.54 -14.87 -16.89
C LYS A 606 18.75 -14.55 -15.41
N LYS A 607 18.33 -15.42 -14.50
CA LYS A 607 18.44 -15.18 -13.06
C LYS A 607 19.87 -15.39 -12.54
N ARG A 608 20.27 -14.57 -11.57
CA ARG A 608 21.56 -14.67 -10.88
C ARG A 608 21.44 -15.56 -9.64
N TYR A 609 22.25 -16.62 -9.59
CA TYR A 609 22.36 -17.48 -8.42
C TYR A 609 22.82 -16.69 -7.18
N ARG A 610 22.24 -16.99 -6.01
CA ARG A 610 22.41 -16.30 -4.72
C ARG A 610 22.03 -14.82 -4.68
N VAL A 611 21.45 -14.29 -5.76
CA VAL A 611 20.92 -12.92 -5.81
C VAL A 611 19.42 -12.93 -6.10
N ASN A 612 18.99 -13.78 -7.04
CA ASN A 612 17.58 -13.95 -7.38
C ASN A 612 17.01 -15.27 -6.87
N TYR A 613 17.84 -16.30 -6.71
CA TYR A 613 17.42 -17.63 -6.28
C TYR A 613 18.57 -18.42 -5.63
N GLY A 614 18.21 -19.46 -4.88
CA GLY A 614 19.15 -20.42 -4.29
C GLY A 614 18.44 -21.33 -3.28
N VAL A 615 19.17 -22.27 -2.69
CA VAL A 615 18.69 -23.04 -1.53
C VAL A 615 19.13 -22.33 -0.25
N ASN A 616 18.27 -22.29 0.76
CA ASN A 616 18.61 -21.65 2.03
C ASN A 616 19.65 -22.49 2.78
N PRO A 617 20.83 -21.94 3.12
CA PRO A 617 21.86 -22.69 3.84
C PRO A 617 21.54 -22.89 5.34
N ASN A 618 20.49 -22.23 5.87
CA ASN A 618 20.12 -22.35 7.27
C ASN A 618 19.53 -23.73 7.56
N LEU A 619 20.20 -24.51 8.43
CA LEU A 619 19.79 -25.85 8.85
C LEU A 619 18.42 -25.88 9.56
N SER A 620 17.96 -24.74 10.10
CA SER A 620 16.62 -24.61 10.69
C SER A 620 15.52 -24.48 9.63
N PHE A 621 15.89 -24.28 8.37
CA PHE A 621 14.98 -24.09 7.25
C PHE A 621 14.79 -25.44 6.52
N ASN A 622 13.65 -26.08 6.76
CA ASN A 622 13.37 -27.46 6.31
C ASN A 622 13.10 -27.63 4.80
N ARG A 623 13.39 -26.63 3.96
CA ARG A 623 13.11 -26.68 2.52
C ARG A 623 14.39 -26.82 1.71
N LEU A 624 14.43 -27.87 0.90
CA LEU A 624 15.55 -28.25 0.05
C LEU A 624 15.40 -27.75 -1.40
N MET A 625 14.21 -27.30 -1.82
CA MET A 625 14.00 -26.64 -3.10
C MET A 625 14.48 -25.18 -3.15
N ALA A 626 14.80 -24.71 -4.35
CA ALA A 626 15.20 -23.32 -4.57
C ALA A 626 14.07 -22.33 -4.25
N VAL A 627 14.44 -21.25 -3.57
CA VAL A 627 13.56 -20.15 -3.16
C VAL A 627 14.06 -18.82 -3.74
N PRO A 628 13.19 -17.80 -3.88
CA PRO A 628 13.60 -16.46 -4.29
C PRO A 628 14.51 -15.78 -3.26
N PHE A 629 15.40 -14.91 -3.73
CA PHE A 629 16.27 -14.07 -2.91
C PHE A 629 15.86 -12.60 -3.08
N ARG A 630 15.83 -11.84 -1.98
CA ARG A 630 15.52 -10.40 -1.97
C ARG A 630 16.74 -9.55 -2.34
N ALA A 631 17.91 -10.02 -1.95
CA ALA A 631 19.20 -9.43 -2.22
C ALA A 631 20.26 -10.53 -2.25
N LYS A 632 21.52 -10.16 -2.49
CA LYS A 632 22.64 -11.10 -2.41
C LYS A 632 22.64 -11.79 -1.04
N ASP A 633 22.52 -13.12 -1.06
CA ASP A 633 22.52 -13.98 0.14
C ASP A 633 21.37 -13.74 1.13
N VAL A 634 20.35 -12.98 0.75
CA VAL A 634 19.17 -12.72 1.58
C VAL A 634 17.98 -13.47 1.01
N VAL A 635 17.62 -14.57 1.67
CA VAL A 635 16.50 -15.44 1.29
C VAL A 635 15.15 -14.77 1.55
N ALA A 636 14.18 -15.01 0.67
CA ALA A 636 12.79 -14.68 0.92
C ALA A 636 12.05 -15.89 1.52
N ASP A 637 12.22 -16.14 2.82
CA ASP A 637 11.83 -17.38 3.53
C ASP A 637 10.37 -17.83 3.38
N ARG A 638 9.46 -16.91 3.00
CA ARG A 638 8.03 -17.17 2.86
C ARG A 638 7.55 -17.21 1.41
N THR A 639 8.45 -17.20 0.43
CA THR A 639 8.08 -17.16 -0.98
C THR A 639 8.58 -18.40 -1.74
N GLU A 640 7.86 -18.72 -2.81
CA GLU A 640 8.11 -19.85 -3.69
C GLU A 640 7.98 -19.40 -5.13
N PHE A 641 8.62 -20.12 -6.05
CA PHE A 641 8.37 -19.93 -7.48
C PHE A 641 7.01 -20.53 -7.85
N GLY A 642 6.11 -19.70 -8.38
CA GLY A 642 4.74 -20.12 -8.70
C GLY A 642 4.64 -21.13 -9.86
N HIS A 643 5.62 -21.14 -10.77
CA HIS A 643 5.70 -22.08 -11.89
C HIS A 643 6.56 -23.30 -11.49
N PRO A 644 6.03 -24.54 -11.59
CA PRO A 644 6.74 -25.73 -11.11
C PRO A 644 8.07 -25.95 -11.84
N ASP A 645 8.10 -25.84 -13.17
CA ASP A 645 9.33 -26.08 -13.93
C ASP A 645 10.43 -25.03 -13.66
N VAL A 646 10.06 -23.77 -13.39
CA VAL A 646 11.03 -22.76 -12.95
C VAL A 646 11.62 -23.17 -11.60
N ALA A 647 10.78 -23.63 -10.66
CA ALA A 647 11.25 -24.10 -9.35
C ALA A 647 12.18 -25.31 -9.49
N LEU A 648 11.82 -26.29 -10.34
CA LEU A 648 12.63 -27.48 -10.60
C LEU A 648 13.97 -27.13 -11.24
N VAL A 649 13.99 -26.33 -12.33
CA VAL A 649 15.23 -25.93 -13.01
C VAL A 649 16.13 -25.14 -12.07
N LEU A 650 15.60 -24.15 -11.35
CA LEU A 650 16.40 -23.36 -10.39
C LEU A 650 16.91 -24.19 -9.23
N THR A 651 16.17 -25.24 -8.80
CA THR A 651 16.66 -26.19 -7.79
C THR A 651 17.85 -26.97 -8.32
N HIS A 652 17.76 -27.56 -9.52
CA HIS A 652 18.90 -28.24 -10.14
C HIS A 652 20.12 -27.32 -10.25
N LEU A 653 19.94 -26.11 -10.81
CA LEU A 653 21.03 -25.14 -10.95
C LEU A 653 21.63 -24.76 -9.59
N SER A 654 20.81 -24.60 -8.55
CA SER A 654 21.32 -24.28 -7.21
C SER A 654 22.26 -25.35 -6.68
N TYR A 655 21.87 -26.64 -6.77
CA TYR A 655 22.73 -27.74 -6.33
C TYR A 655 23.92 -27.98 -7.24
N TYR A 656 23.77 -27.80 -8.55
CA TYR A 656 24.90 -27.85 -9.48
C TYR A 656 25.95 -26.78 -9.18
N TYR A 657 25.54 -25.60 -8.72
CA TYR A 657 26.46 -24.51 -8.37
C TYR A 657 26.98 -24.60 -6.93
N SER A 658 26.18 -25.06 -5.96
CA SER A 658 26.63 -25.21 -4.57
C SER A 658 27.45 -26.47 -4.34
N GLY A 659 27.18 -27.52 -5.11
CA GLY A 659 27.54 -28.89 -4.78
C GLY A 659 26.72 -29.43 -3.60
N LEU A 660 26.91 -30.72 -3.30
CA LEU A 660 26.35 -31.37 -2.13
C LEU A 660 27.24 -31.15 -0.89
N SER A 661 26.63 -31.04 0.28
CA SER A 661 27.35 -31.11 1.56
C SER A 661 27.81 -32.54 1.86
N ASP A 662 28.79 -32.69 2.75
CA ASP A 662 29.27 -34.02 3.18
C ASP A 662 28.15 -34.88 3.79
N LEU A 663 27.20 -34.24 4.47
CA LEU A 663 26.01 -34.92 5.00
C LEU A 663 25.12 -35.45 3.87
N GLN A 664 24.87 -34.65 2.85
CA GLN A 664 24.04 -35.04 1.69
C GLN A 664 24.75 -36.12 0.85
N LEU A 665 26.07 -36.03 0.67
CA LEU A 665 26.85 -37.08 0.03
C LEU A 665 26.78 -38.38 0.83
N SER A 666 26.96 -38.31 2.15
CA SER A 666 26.80 -39.47 3.03
C SER A 666 25.41 -40.10 2.88
N GLN A 667 24.35 -39.30 2.77
CA GLN A 667 22.98 -39.79 2.52
C GLN A 667 22.88 -40.53 1.19
N CYS A 668 23.44 -39.98 0.10
CA CYS A 668 23.45 -40.64 -1.19
C CYS A 668 24.16 -41.99 -1.14
N PHE A 669 25.36 -42.04 -0.56
CA PHE A 669 26.15 -43.26 -0.47
C PHE A 669 25.54 -44.32 0.44
N ASN A 670 24.99 -43.92 1.59
CA ASN A 670 24.29 -44.84 2.48
C ASN A 670 23.06 -45.43 1.80
N ARG A 671 22.25 -44.59 1.12
CA ARG A 671 21.10 -45.08 0.34
C ARG A 671 21.53 -46.02 -0.77
N LEU A 672 22.58 -45.69 -1.50
CA LEU A 672 23.13 -46.53 -2.56
C LEU A 672 23.56 -47.90 -2.00
N ASN A 673 24.15 -47.94 -0.80
CA ASN A 673 24.54 -49.18 -0.14
C ASN A 673 23.36 -49.98 0.43
N ASP A 674 22.37 -49.30 1.00
CA ASP A 674 21.34 -49.90 1.84
C ASP A 674 20.04 -50.23 1.07
N GLU A 675 19.71 -49.45 0.03
CA GLU A 675 18.41 -49.52 -0.66
C GLU A 675 18.51 -49.99 -2.13
N GLU A 676 19.65 -49.86 -2.79
CA GLU A 676 19.79 -50.29 -4.19
C GLU A 676 20.14 -51.78 -4.29
N THR A 677 19.49 -52.51 -5.20
CA THR A 677 19.71 -53.95 -5.37
C THR A 677 21.12 -54.28 -5.87
N ASP A 678 21.68 -53.40 -6.71
CA ASP A 678 23.08 -53.47 -7.13
C ASP A 678 23.62 -52.04 -7.28
N PRO A 679 24.49 -51.57 -6.37
CA PRO A 679 25.04 -50.21 -6.43
C PRO A 679 26.09 -50.02 -7.53
N ARG A 680 26.69 -51.10 -8.05
CA ARG A 680 27.84 -51.03 -8.97
C ARG A 680 27.49 -50.28 -10.27
N PRO A 681 26.41 -50.60 -11.01
CA PRO A 681 26.11 -49.92 -12.27
C PRO A 681 25.86 -48.42 -12.11
N ILE A 682 25.27 -48.01 -10.99
CA ILE A 682 25.02 -46.59 -10.68
C ILE A 682 26.34 -45.88 -10.38
N TYR A 683 27.17 -46.49 -9.54
CA TYR A 683 28.48 -45.94 -9.18
C TYR A 683 29.43 -45.85 -10.39
N ASP A 684 29.45 -46.89 -11.23
CA ASP A 684 30.26 -46.94 -12.44
C ASP A 684 29.86 -45.82 -13.42
N GLN A 685 28.56 -45.48 -13.51
CA GLN A 685 28.11 -44.31 -14.26
C GLN A 685 28.60 -43.00 -13.67
N TRP A 686 28.60 -42.86 -12.33
CA TRP A 686 29.11 -41.65 -11.67
C TRP A 686 30.61 -41.46 -11.95
N ILE A 687 31.38 -42.54 -11.90
CA ILE A 687 32.82 -42.56 -12.21
C ILE A 687 33.06 -42.24 -13.68
N LEU A 688 32.36 -42.91 -14.60
CA LEU A 688 32.49 -42.67 -16.04
C LEU A 688 32.20 -41.19 -16.39
N TYR A 689 31.28 -40.56 -15.67
CA TYR A 689 30.92 -39.16 -15.88
C TYR A 689 31.95 -38.14 -15.33
N GLU A 690 32.82 -38.53 -14.39
CA GLU A 690 34.00 -37.73 -14.00
C GLU A 690 35.02 -37.64 -15.14
N GLY A 691 35.16 -38.72 -15.90
CA GLY A 691 36.23 -38.91 -16.88
C GLY A 691 37.50 -39.49 -16.24
N GLU A 692 38.40 -40.02 -17.07
CA GLU A 692 39.58 -40.77 -16.60
C GLU A 692 40.68 -39.90 -15.98
N ASP A 693 40.64 -38.59 -16.19
CA ASP A 693 41.64 -37.63 -15.70
C ASP A 693 41.45 -37.37 -14.18
N ASP A 694 42.50 -37.51 -13.37
CA ASP A 694 42.52 -37.18 -11.93
C ASP A 694 41.63 -38.03 -10.98
N LEU A 695 41.23 -39.25 -11.37
CA LEU A 695 40.52 -40.19 -10.49
C LEU A 695 41.46 -40.95 -9.53
N PRO A 696 41.24 -40.89 -8.20
CA PRO A 696 41.97 -41.71 -7.24
C PRO A 696 41.61 -43.20 -7.37
N THR A 697 42.63 -44.06 -7.46
CA THR A 697 42.45 -45.53 -7.58
C THR A 697 41.64 -46.15 -6.44
N CYS A 698 41.67 -45.54 -5.24
CA CYS A 698 40.92 -46.01 -4.09
C CYS A 698 39.40 -45.83 -4.21
N ILE A 699 38.91 -45.03 -5.16
CA ILE A 699 37.47 -44.81 -5.40
C ILE A 699 37.04 -45.21 -6.81
N GLU A 700 37.90 -45.85 -7.61
CA GLU A 700 37.60 -46.21 -8.99
C GLU A 700 36.45 -47.22 -9.11
N GLN A 701 36.34 -48.12 -8.14
CA GLN A 701 35.31 -49.16 -8.10
C GLN A 701 34.51 -49.09 -6.79
N TRP A 702 33.24 -49.45 -6.86
CA TRP A 702 32.36 -49.47 -5.68
C TRP A 702 32.93 -50.29 -4.51
N ASN A 703 33.54 -51.44 -4.79
CA ASN A 703 34.14 -52.31 -3.77
C ASN A 703 35.31 -51.65 -3.00
N GLY A 704 35.95 -50.63 -3.58
CA GLY A 704 37.00 -49.86 -2.93
C GLY A 704 36.47 -48.77 -1.98
N VAL A 705 35.18 -48.44 -2.07
CA VAL A 705 34.57 -47.36 -1.27
C VAL A 705 34.25 -47.86 0.13
N ASN A 706 34.90 -47.26 1.14
CA ASN A 706 34.65 -47.51 2.55
C ASN A 706 34.08 -46.26 3.23
N LEU A 707 32.76 -46.24 3.44
CA LEU A 707 32.06 -45.12 4.07
C LEU A 707 32.42 -44.92 5.56
N LYS A 708 33.16 -45.83 6.19
CA LYS A 708 33.65 -45.65 7.57
C LYS A 708 35.03 -45.01 7.61
N ASP A 709 35.77 -45.04 6.51
CA ASP A 709 37.08 -44.41 6.40
C ASP A 709 36.92 -42.89 6.29
N PHE A 710 37.36 -42.16 7.31
CA PHE A 710 37.30 -40.70 7.31
C PHE A 710 38.28 -40.07 6.32
N GLU A 711 39.48 -40.63 6.16
CA GLU A 711 40.49 -40.08 5.27
C GLU A 711 40.06 -40.26 3.81
N GLN A 712 39.58 -41.46 3.45
CA GLN A 712 39.05 -41.71 2.11
C GLN A 712 37.90 -40.78 1.77
N ARG A 713 36.95 -40.60 2.70
CA ARG A 713 35.78 -39.74 2.52
C ARG A 713 36.15 -38.27 2.32
N SER A 714 36.90 -37.69 3.26
CA SER A 714 37.18 -36.26 3.26
C SER A 714 38.20 -35.84 2.20
N ARG A 715 39.13 -36.71 1.82
CA ARG A 715 40.22 -36.37 0.90
C ARG A 715 39.95 -36.75 -0.56
N TYR A 716 39.23 -37.84 -0.80
CA TYR A 716 39.05 -38.41 -2.14
C TYR A 716 37.58 -38.48 -2.53
N LEU A 717 36.76 -39.24 -1.80
CA LEU A 717 35.39 -39.55 -2.22
C LEU A 717 34.49 -38.31 -2.32
N PHE A 718 34.35 -37.54 -1.23
CA PHE A 718 33.44 -36.39 -1.21
C PHE A 718 33.92 -35.25 -2.09
N PRO A 719 35.21 -34.85 -2.10
CA PRO A 719 35.70 -33.87 -3.04
C PRO A 719 35.45 -34.25 -4.50
N THR A 720 35.59 -35.53 -4.87
CA THR A 720 35.30 -36.03 -6.23
C THR A 720 33.85 -35.81 -6.61
N PHE A 721 32.91 -36.30 -5.79
CA PHE A 721 31.50 -36.36 -6.15
C PHE A 721 30.66 -35.13 -5.81
N ARG A 722 31.23 -34.16 -5.08
CA ARG A 722 30.51 -32.96 -4.59
C ARG A 722 29.80 -32.17 -5.69
N TYR A 723 30.42 -32.04 -6.85
CA TYR A 723 29.90 -31.30 -8.00
C TYR A 723 29.47 -32.22 -9.16
N ASN A 724 29.50 -33.53 -8.97
CA ASN A 724 29.11 -34.49 -9.99
C ASN A 724 27.60 -34.39 -10.26
N MET A 725 27.22 -34.02 -11.48
CA MET A 725 25.80 -33.84 -11.82
C MET A 725 24.96 -35.10 -11.62
N LEU A 726 25.50 -36.30 -11.85
CA LEU A 726 24.74 -37.54 -11.67
C LEU A 726 24.47 -37.84 -10.19
N VAL A 727 25.45 -37.59 -9.32
CA VAL A 727 25.28 -37.72 -7.86
C VAL A 727 24.29 -36.68 -7.33
N ILE A 728 24.37 -35.44 -7.82
CA ILE A 728 23.40 -34.39 -7.49
C ILE A 728 22.00 -34.78 -7.97
N ASN A 729 21.87 -35.33 -9.18
CA ASN A 729 20.59 -35.81 -9.71
C ASN A 729 20.04 -36.95 -8.87
N TYR A 730 20.88 -37.89 -8.43
CA TYR A 730 20.49 -38.94 -7.49
C TYR A 730 19.95 -38.35 -6.18
N PHE A 731 20.68 -37.39 -5.58
CA PHE A 731 20.22 -36.70 -4.38
C PHE A 731 18.82 -36.05 -4.58
N LEU A 732 18.67 -35.31 -5.67
CA LEU A 732 17.43 -34.61 -5.98
C LEU A 732 16.26 -35.56 -6.24
N ASN A 733 16.50 -36.66 -6.97
CA ASN A 733 15.50 -37.64 -7.36
C ASN A 733 14.97 -38.45 -6.16
N HIS A 734 15.78 -38.67 -5.13
CA HIS A 734 15.40 -39.53 -4.00
C HIS A 734 15.05 -38.77 -2.72
N PHE A 735 15.68 -37.63 -2.46
CA PHE A 735 15.52 -36.91 -1.18
C PHE A 735 14.72 -35.63 -1.30
N VAL A 736 14.78 -34.93 -2.45
CA VAL A 736 14.18 -33.58 -2.60
C VAL A 736 12.84 -33.65 -3.32
N PHE A 737 12.82 -33.97 -4.61
CA PHE A 737 11.61 -33.85 -5.42
C PHE A 737 10.45 -34.74 -5.00
N PRO A 738 10.64 -36.01 -4.60
CA PRO A 738 9.53 -36.84 -4.12
C PRO A 738 8.79 -36.23 -2.92
N ARG A 739 9.50 -35.45 -2.10
CA ARG A 739 8.97 -34.80 -0.90
C ARG A 739 8.41 -33.42 -1.18
N GLU A 740 9.13 -32.61 -1.96
CA GLU A 740 8.87 -31.17 -2.08
C GLU A 740 8.27 -30.73 -3.42
N ALA A 741 8.44 -31.49 -4.51
CA ALA A 741 7.85 -31.17 -5.81
C ALA A 741 6.35 -31.53 -5.82
N LYS A 742 5.58 -30.77 -5.04
CA LYS A 742 4.13 -30.92 -4.89
C LYS A 742 3.39 -29.82 -5.63
N GLN A 743 2.20 -30.16 -6.11
CA GLN A 743 1.25 -29.21 -6.65
C GLN A 743 -0.14 -29.45 -6.05
N PHE A 744 -1.06 -28.54 -6.36
CA PHE A 744 -2.46 -28.66 -5.99
C PHE A 744 -3.28 -28.82 -7.26
N PRO A 745 -4.36 -29.62 -7.23
CA PRO A 745 -5.15 -29.91 -8.42
C PRO A 745 -5.86 -28.68 -8.98
N PHE A 746 -6.21 -27.72 -8.12
CA PHE A 746 -6.87 -26.48 -8.53
C PHE A 746 -6.24 -25.28 -7.84
N LYS A 747 -6.29 -24.13 -8.50
CA LYS A 747 -5.89 -22.83 -7.93
C LYS A 747 -7.02 -21.83 -8.20
N LEU A 748 -7.54 -21.19 -7.15
CA LEU A 748 -8.34 -19.99 -7.29
C LEU A 748 -7.37 -18.80 -7.33
N VAL A 749 -7.56 -17.93 -8.30
CA VAL A 749 -6.66 -16.82 -8.57
C VAL A 749 -7.46 -15.54 -8.59
N SER A 750 -6.91 -14.51 -7.97
CA SER A 750 -7.35 -13.13 -8.17
C SER A 750 -6.13 -12.23 -8.37
N SER A 751 -6.32 -11.12 -9.06
CA SER A 751 -5.28 -10.17 -9.43
C SER A 751 -5.68 -8.76 -9.02
N ALA A 752 -4.72 -7.83 -9.08
CA ALA A 752 -5.00 -6.42 -8.84
C ALA A 752 -6.12 -5.85 -9.74
N TRP A 753 -6.29 -6.42 -10.95
CA TRP A 753 -7.27 -5.97 -11.91
C TRP A 753 -8.72 -6.23 -11.46
N ASP A 754 -8.94 -7.25 -10.61
CA ASP A 754 -10.27 -7.56 -10.06
C ASP A 754 -10.80 -6.45 -9.14
N LEU A 755 -9.91 -5.60 -8.59
CA LEU A 755 -10.29 -4.43 -7.79
C LEU A 755 -11.03 -3.36 -8.62
N SER A 756 -10.76 -3.31 -9.93
CA SER A 756 -11.16 -2.23 -10.86
C SER A 756 -12.43 -2.52 -11.69
N SER A 757 -13.21 -3.54 -11.31
CA SER A 757 -14.37 -4.03 -12.08
C SER A 757 -15.34 -2.93 -12.52
N SER A 758 -15.77 -3.01 -13.79
CA SER A 758 -16.79 -2.14 -14.41
C SER A 758 -18.19 -2.27 -13.80
N LEU A 759 -18.45 -3.31 -13.00
CA LEU A 759 -19.75 -3.56 -12.37
C LEU A 759 -20.03 -2.67 -11.15
N ARG A 760 -19.12 -1.75 -10.81
CA ARG A 760 -19.25 -0.86 -9.65
C ARG A 760 -20.03 0.40 -10.00
N SER A 761 -20.89 0.84 -9.08
CA SER A 761 -21.67 2.07 -9.26
C SER A 761 -20.90 3.33 -8.90
N LYS A 762 -19.96 3.24 -7.95
CA LYS A 762 -19.12 4.35 -7.50
C LYS A 762 -17.77 4.31 -8.20
N ILE A 763 -17.23 5.49 -8.50
CA ILE A 763 -15.91 5.60 -9.14
C ILE A 763 -14.79 5.29 -8.15
N ILE A 764 -13.69 4.77 -8.65
CA ILE A 764 -12.46 4.54 -7.90
C ILE A 764 -11.51 5.69 -8.20
N THR A 765 -10.95 6.29 -7.16
CA THR A 765 -9.88 7.28 -7.31
C THR A 765 -8.64 6.87 -6.54
N GLY A 766 -7.47 7.32 -6.96
CA GLY A 766 -6.24 7.00 -6.26
C GLY A 766 -5.10 7.94 -6.65
N PHE A 767 -4.00 7.82 -5.92
CA PHE A 767 -2.78 8.54 -6.28
C PHE A 767 -1.54 7.65 -6.14
N SER A 768 -0.55 7.92 -6.97
CA SER A 768 0.76 7.27 -6.99
C SER A 768 1.89 8.29 -6.80
N GLY A 769 3.04 7.82 -6.34
CA GLY A 769 4.29 8.58 -6.41
C GLY A 769 4.87 8.67 -7.82
N THR A 770 4.58 7.68 -8.67
CA THR A 770 5.23 7.50 -9.97
C THR A 770 4.25 7.40 -11.13
N ASN A 771 4.75 7.62 -12.36
CA ASN A 771 4.00 7.52 -13.61
C ASN A 771 4.37 6.27 -14.43
N ASP A 772 5.38 5.49 -13.99
CA ASP A 772 6.01 4.43 -14.78
C ASP A 772 5.04 3.28 -15.13
N THR A 773 4.01 3.08 -14.32
CA THR A 773 3.01 2.02 -14.51
C THR A 773 1.79 2.44 -15.32
N GLN A 774 1.76 3.67 -15.88
CA GLN A 774 0.58 4.21 -16.57
C GLN A 774 0.06 3.29 -17.69
N LEU A 775 0.97 2.71 -18.48
CA LEU A 775 0.65 1.78 -19.58
C LEU A 775 0.18 0.40 -19.10
N LEU A 776 0.39 0.09 -17.81
CA LEU A 776 0.11 -1.20 -17.19
C LEU A 776 -1.13 -1.18 -16.27
N LEU A 777 -1.79 -0.02 -16.15
CA LEU A 777 -3.01 0.12 -15.36
C LEU A 777 -4.15 -0.74 -15.92
N PRO A 778 -5.07 -1.23 -15.07
CA PRO A 778 -6.26 -1.93 -15.54
C PRO A 778 -7.07 -1.09 -16.53
N VAL A 779 -7.67 -1.73 -17.54
CA VAL A 779 -8.40 -1.05 -18.64
C VAL A 779 -9.45 -0.04 -18.17
N HIS A 780 -10.05 -0.26 -17.00
CA HIS A 780 -11.09 0.61 -16.44
C HIS A 780 -10.56 1.79 -15.62
N ILE A 781 -9.24 1.87 -15.42
CA ILE A 781 -8.55 2.92 -14.67
C ILE A 781 -7.67 3.71 -15.63
N ARG A 782 -7.74 5.04 -15.54
CA ARG A 782 -6.89 5.92 -16.33
C ARG A 782 -6.12 6.86 -15.42
N GLN A 783 -4.87 7.14 -15.77
CA GLN A 783 -4.17 8.24 -15.15
C GLN A 783 -4.64 9.56 -15.76
N TYR A 784 -5.10 10.48 -14.90
CA TYR A 784 -5.69 11.74 -15.33
C TYR A 784 -5.24 12.90 -14.43
N ASP A 785 -4.02 13.36 -14.69
CA ASP A 785 -3.34 14.37 -13.89
C ASP A 785 -3.82 15.78 -14.19
N LEU A 786 -3.86 16.63 -13.15
CA LEU A 786 -4.12 18.06 -13.30
C LEU A 786 -3.00 18.74 -14.10
N PRO A 787 -3.29 19.78 -14.90
CA PRO A 787 -2.28 20.49 -15.68
C PRO A 787 -1.10 21.00 -14.85
N GLU A 788 -1.35 21.43 -13.60
CA GLU A 788 -0.36 21.91 -12.64
C GLU A 788 0.59 20.83 -12.13
N LEU A 789 0.16 19.55 -12.15
CA LEU A 789 0.94 18.40 -11.72
C LEU A 789 1.72 17.75 -12.87
N GLN A 790 1.50 18.15 -14.12
CA GLN A 790 2.21 17.55 -15.25
C GLN A 790 3.71 17.90 -15.28
N LYS A 791 4.19 18.84 -14.45
CA LYS A 791 5.63 19.15 -14.26
C LYS A 791 6.36 18.22 -13.28
N THR A 792 5.65 17.29 -12.64
CA THR A 792 6.14 16.47 -11.52
C THR A 792 7.39 15.66 -11.89
N ASP A 793 7.36 14.94 -13.01
CA ASP A 793 8.51 14.15 -13.48
C ASP A 793 9.74 15.02 -13.76
N ALA A 794 9.54 16.18 -14.40
CA ALA A 794 10.61 17.13 -14.67
C ALA A 794 11.23 17.72 -13.39
N ILE A 795 10.45 17.94 -12.33
CA ILE A 795 10.97 18.41 -11.03
C ILE A 795 11.93 17.37 -10.45
N VAL A 796 11.55 16.07 -10.47
CA VAL A 796 12.40 15.00 -9.95
C VAL A 796 13.72 14.94 -10.71
N VAL A 797 13.66 14.98 -12.05
CA VAL A 797 14.87 14.99 -12.89
C VAL A 797 15.71 16.24 -12.66
N ASN A 798 15.10 17.42 -12.59
CA ASN A 798 15.83 18.67 -12.36
C ASN A 798 16.51 18.69 -10.97
N ASN A 799 15.89 18.07 -9.97
CA ASN A 799 16.51 17.90 -8.64
C ASN A 799 17.68 16.93 -8.70
N LEU A 800 17.56 15.78 -9.38
CA LEU A 800 18.65 14.82 -9.53
C LEU A 800 19.86 15.39 -10.29
N LEU A 801 19.63 16.30 -11.22
CA LEU A 801 20.68 16.96 -12.02
C LEU A 801 21.28 18.21 -11.34
N GLN A 802 20.90 18.53 -10.10
CA GLN A 802 21.51 19.63 -9.36
C GLN A 802 22.99 19.32 -9.06
N PRO A 803 23.91 20.30 -9.15
CA PRO A 803 25.35 20.10 -8.91
C PRO A 803 25.67 19.47 -7.54
N GLU A 804 24.84 19.75 -6.53
CA GLU A 804 24.96 19.22 -5.18
C GLU A 804 24.83 17.69 -5.14
N ASN A 805 24.13 17.08 -6.12
CA ASN A 805 23.94 15.64 -6.22
C ASN A 805 25.02 14.93 -7.05
N GLU A 806 25.91 15.67 -7.73
CA GLU A 806 27.00 15.07 -8.52
C GLU A 806 28.16 14.57 -7.64
N ASN A 807 28.28 15.08 -6.40
CA ASN A 807 29.35 14.73 -5.46
C ASN A 807 28.80 14.03 -4.21
N TYR A 808 28.32 12.79 -4.36
CA TYR A 808 28.18 11.88 -3.22
C TYR A 808 29.57 11.32 -2.87
N GLN A 809 30.19 11.81 -1.78
CA GLN A 809 31.32 11.14 -1.13
C GLN A 809 30.85 10.05 -0.17
#